data_AF-A0A7Y5R4N4-F1
#
_entry.id   AF-A0A7Y5R4N4-F1
#
_cell.length_a   1.000
_cell.length_b   1.000
_cell.length_c   1.000
_cell.angle_alpha   90.00
_cell.angle_beta   90.00
_cell.angle_gamma   90.00
#
_symmetry.space_group_name_H-M   'P 1'
#
loop_
_entity.id
_entity.type
_entity.pdbx_description
1 polymer ?
#
loop_
_entity_poly.entity_id
_entity_poly.type
_entity_poly.pdbx_seq_one_letter_code
_entity_poly.pdbx_strand_id
1 'polypeptide(L)'
;MKAKLNSLNRSFLLLLIALLVCSNLYSQYDICFTTPGNGSIGIVPGGLENISNVDGPYYIRIYTHIVRTSNGTGGQTIQGVEEAINILQQDFSSHNIFFVWDCNINYIDEDLHYFQDICNQFYPGYIFLSNPHTDGIDIYFFDENQNQNCGRAANIPSAAFYISGIYPGDPSISLSRSHVISHEMAHCLGLFHTHHGTFPEGGNDNPCSELVNGSNCSICGDYVCDTPADPNQHFEVLFPICEWQEVIMDINNHPYNPDEKNIMSYTHPKCMDYFTSEQGLRMRQMISFSSVLQDCLIDPDFVGHTITGNTTWTTANTPNNGNFLIGGDLVIEGGATLTINAGVTVHFGEQSRLIIKPNARLTLYGALTGMGCRGYTWQGVKVWGSAPSQSQYAVGGVKAQGSIDCMSGSLIENAKVGIQLYGPTYTLAGGQISCIGATIKNCPIGVEFAPYQNFWPFSLPTGQQGQPRNYVGSFTSISFLTNDDYPHSQPFHSFVHMTGVNGIRLSGCSYINIRAIQGSSLADWGYGIFANDAGFSVTSQCSGNPVPYPGPCESYIHSGFKGLGYGVYTARIVTNRPYTVRQANFEKCFVGIRNKSVTGSTLLFNNFTLGQLPSTDPTGDQVGVIFETDVAGFTCEENEFIGVSGNAETTIGTICINTGIANKTIRRNNFHGLTFGNLSNQQNASQLPQDGIRGLYYDCNRNFDVDDKDFSVPNGSIKERQGLEFDNQGQIIYNAAGNRFSYTGIDFSNLGAPIQYFYNPFGQNEEPLAIEGDVFKIPADTNTCPVTYCEPPCRTEEEIALVKSDFYQQKDLFLAAKASYAANPTDESARQMAYRQRMMDEDAYMVVIHELYDTIGFSADTLRTWLAHLGSLEGDLWLAGERLGSGNVQAALSLLNSAIGKYQLAGEGQADIGNYQAILGLLDGKPFYGLDAATLQSVRGYLDADGYAEGWAKSILTLYGGHFPAEYIKDGGSIEERSMEVGGSPDMAHQPEWVRASPNPARDLVNFSVSLPEGVKEAALRIFDVNGRQVHAQSGLAQAGSYIWQTGAHPSGVYFYHLTADGKVLRSGKIILNK
;
A
#
# COMPACT_ATOMS: atom_id res chain seq x y z
N MET A 1 -66.60 47.42 -28.58
CA MET A 1 -65.56 47.85 -29.55
C MET A 1 -64.31 47.07 -29.20
N LYS A 2 -63.65 46.26 -30.02
CA LYS A 2 -63.67 45.89 -31.44
C LYS A 2 -63.28 44.39 -31.46
N ALA A 3 -64.08 43.55 -32.12
CA ALA A 3 -63.78 42.92 -33.41
C ALA A 3 -63.13 41.53 -33.28
N LYS A 4 -63.91 40.53 -33.73
CA LYS A 4 -63.58 39.11 -33.92
C LYS A 4 -62.47 38.95 -34.96
N LEU A 5 -61.48 38.11 -34.67
CA LEU A 5 -61.02 36.98 -35.49
C LEU A 5 -59.78 36.36 -34.80
N ASN A 6 -59.99 35.29 -34.02
CA ASN A 6 -58.92 34.47 -33.41
C ASN A 6 -59.24 33.00 -33.71
N SER A 7 -58.70 32.44 -34.81
CA SER A 7 -58.66 30.97 -34.99
C SER A 7 -57.74 30.46 -36.11
N LEU A 8 -56.82 31.25 -36.66
CA LEU A 8 -55.97 30.82 -37.79
C LEU A 8 -54.51 31.25 -37.58
N ASN A 9 -53.83 30.71 -36.56
CA ASN A 9 -52.35 30.78 -36.50
C ASN A 9 -51.66 29.88 -35.46
N ARG A 10 -52.39 29.06 -34.69
CA ARG A 10 -51.75 28.11 -33.75
C ARG A 10 -51.57 26.69 -34.33
N SER A 11 -52.44 26.24 -35.23
CA SER A 11 -52.33 24.90 -35.82
C SER A 11 -51.19 24.77 -36.83
N PHE A 12 -50.77 25.85 -37.49
CA PHE A 12 -49.67 25.80 -38.47
C PHE A 12 -48.28 25.85 -37.80
N LEU A 13 -48.17 26.53 -36.64
CA LEU A 13 -46.93 26.57 -35.86
C LEU A 13 -46.72 25.28 -35.06
N LEU A 14 -47.80 24.65 -34.58
CA LEU A 14 -47.74 23.31 -33.97
C LEU A 14 -47.47 22.20 -35.00
N LEU A 15 -47.94 22.34 -36.25
CA LEU A 15 -47.58 21.39 -37.32
C LEU A 15 -46.12 21.55 -37.75
N LEU A 16 -45.56 22.78 -37.78
CA LEU A 16 -44.14 23.00 -38.10
C LEU A 16 -43.20 22.54 -36.98
N ILE A 17 -43.60 22.68 -35.71
CA ILE A 17 -42.85 22.14 -34.56
C ILE A 17 -43.00 20.60 -34.48
N ALA A 18 -44.16 20.04 -34.84
CA ALA A 18 -44.33 18.58 -34.95
C ALA A 18 -43.58 17.99 -36.17
N LEU A 19 -43.43 18.74 -37.27
CA LEU A 19 -42.63 18.33 -38.44
C LEU A 19 -41.13 18.58 -38.29
N LEU A 20 -40.70 19.41 -37.32
CA LEU A 20 -39.29 19.59 -36.93
C LEU A 20 -38.87 18.70 -35.74
N VAL A 21 -39.81 18.00 -35.09
CA VAL A 21 -39.56 17.01 -34.02
C VAL A 21 -39.71 15.56 -34.53
N CYS A 22 -40.10 15.35 -35.79
CA CYS A 22 -40.21 14.02 -36.41
C CYS A 22 -39.25 13.82 -37.61
N SER A 23 -38.02 14.34 -37.49
CA SER A 23 -36.92 13.98 -38.37
C SER A 23 -35.60 13.81 -37.60
N ASN A 24 -35.65 13.15 -36.44
CA ASN A 24 -34.53 12.29 -36.07
C ASN A 24 -34.68 11.04 -36.94
N LEU A 25 -34.09 11.09 -38.12
CA LEU A 25 -33.58 9.88 -38.75
C LEU A 25 -32.58 9.31 -37.74
N TYR A 26 -33.02 8.43 -36.85
CA TYR A 26 -32.10 7.52 -36.17
C TYR A 26 -31.52 6.68 -37.30
N SER A 27 -30.29 7.01 -37.70
CA SER A 27 -29.46 6.10 -38.47
C SER A 27 -29.32 4.86 -37.58
N GLN A 28 -29.90 3.73 -37.98
CA GLN A 28 -29.56 2.45 -37.36
C GLN A 28 -28.07 2.26 -37.55
N TYR A 29 -27.31 2.29 -36.45
CA TYR A 29 -25.88 2.08 -36.47
C TYR A 29 -25.64 0.59 -36.30
N ASP A 30 -25.36 -0.08 -37.41
CA ASP A 30 -24.86 -1.44 -37.36
C ASP A 30 -23.33 -1.39 -37.27
N ILE A 31 -22.76 -2.05 -36.26
CA ILE A 31 -21.32 -2.05 -35.99
C ILE A 31 -20.71 -3.46 -36.02
N CYS A 32 -21.51 -4.51 -36.14
CA CYS A 32 -21.04 -5.89 -36.20
C CYS A 32 -21.55 -6.50 -37.51
N PHE A 33 -20.68 -7.06 -38.33
CA PHE A 33 -21.04 -7.47 -39.71
C PHE A 33 -20.67 -8.92 -40.00
N THR A 34 -20.47 -9.73 -38.97
CA THR A 34 -20.16 -11.15 -39.13
C THR A 34 -21.37 -11.90 -39.69
N THR A 35 -21.14 -12.66 -40.77
CA THR A 35 -22.18 -13.41 -41.46
C THR A 35 -21.72 -14.87 -41.63
N PRO A 36 -22.60 -15.87 -41.47
CA PRO A 36 -22.23 -17.26 -41.68
C PRO A 36 -21.82 -17.54 -43.12
N GLY A 37 -20.61 -18.07 -43.29
CA GLY A 37 -20.01 -18.42 -44.58
C GLY A 37 -20.03 -19.92 -44.87
N ASN A 38 -19.40 -20.32 -45.98
CA ASN A 38 -19.17 -21.74 -46.25
C ASN A 38 -18.26 -22.34 -45.16
N GLY A 39 -18.69 -23.44 -44.54
CA GLY A 39 -17.99 -24.04 -43.40
C GLY A 39 -18.40 -23.50 -42.02
N SER A 40 -19.38 -22.59 -41.94
CA SER A 40 -19.98 -22.24 -40.65
C SER A 40 -20.67 -23.44 -40.00
N ILE A 41 -20.62 -23.51 -38.67
CA ILE A 41 -21.13 -24.64 -37.89
C ILE A 41 -22.27 -24.16 -36.98
N GLY A 42 -23.52 -24.27 -37.43
CA GLY A 42 -24.70 -23.97 -36.64
C GLY A 42 -24.95 -25.02 -35.53
N ILE A 43 -25.81 -25.99 -35.81
CA ILE A 43 -26.06 -27.12 -34.91
C ILE A 43 -24.77 -27.95 -34.74
N VAL A 44 -24.36 -28.20 -33.49
CA VAL A 44 -23.22 -29.07 -33.19
C VAL A 44 -23.50 -30.47 -33.75
N PRO A 45 -22.61 -31.08 -34.56
CA PRO A 45 -22.88 -32.38 -35.16
C PRO A 45 -23.17 -33.47 -34.11
N GLY A 46 -24.26 -34.23 -34.33
CA GLY A 46 -24.70 -35.28 -33.42
C GLY A 46 -23.62 -36.31 -33.10
N GLY A 47 -23.39 -36.55 -31.80
CA GLY A 47 -22.31 -37.38 -31.27
C GLY A 47 -21.12 -36.59 -30.68
N LEU A 48 -21.01 -35.29 -30.99
CA LEU A 48 -20.02 -34.37 -30.40
C LEU A 48 -20.57 -33.60 -29.19
N GLU A 49 -21.90 -33.63 -28.99
CA GLU A 49 -22.58 -33.06 -27.81
C GLU A 49 -22.16 -33.73 -26.49
N ASN A 50 -21.63 -34.96 -26.56
CA ASN A 50 -21.22 -35.78 -25.42
C ASN A 50 -19.69 -36.00 -25.36
N ILE A 51 -18.87 -35.14 -25.98
CA ILE A 51 -17.40 -35.24 -25.84
C ILE A 51 -17.06 -35.08 -24.34
N SER A 52 -16.58 -36.17 -23.73
CA SER A 52 -15.98 -36.14 -22.40
C SER A 52 -14.70 -35.29 -22.45
N ASN A 53 -14.53 -34.33 -21.52
CA ASN A 53 -13.43 -33.35 -21.43
C ASN A 53 -13.46 -32.14 -22.39
N VAL A 54 -14.59 -31.42 -22.48
CA VAL A 54 -14.64 -30.06 -23.07
C VAL A 54 -14.43 -28.94 -22.04
N ASP A 55 -13.96 -29.26 -20.84
CA ASP A 55 -13.87 -28.28 -19.74
C ASP A 55 -12.64 -27.35 -19.83
N GLY A 56 -11.69 -27.63 -20.72
CA GLY A 56 -10.44 -26.86 -20.86
C GLY A 56 -9.41 -27.16 -19.75
N PRO A 57 -8.44 -26.25 -19.48
CA PRO A 57 -8.25 -24.94 -20.13
C PRO A 57 -7.74 -25.04 -21.57
N TYR A 58 -8.22 -24.14 -22.43
CA TYR A 58 -7.74 -23.98 -23.82
C TYR A 58 -6.89 -22.73 -23.94
N TYR A 59 -5.70 -22.87 -24.52
CA TYR A 59 -4.77 -21.77 -24.79
C TYR A 59 -4.71 -21.55 -26.30
N ILE A 60 -5.19 -20.41 -26.77
CA ILE A 60 -5.32 -20.09 -28.18
C ILE A 60 -4.28 -19.03 -28.54
N ARG A 61 -3.44 -19.31 -29.53
CA ARG A 61 -2.48 -18.33 -30.03
C ARG A 61 -3.21 -17.20 -30.75
N ILE A 62 -2.80 -15.95 -30.49
CA ILE A 62 -3.29 -14.79 -31.21
C ILE A 62 -2.14 -13.97 -31.82
N TYR A 63 -2.40 -13.38 -32.97
CA TYR A 63 -1.50 -12.48 -33.67
C TYR A 63 -2.18 -11.14 -33.87
N THR A 64 -1.42 -10.06 -33.69
CA THR A 64 -1.96 -8.69 -33.78
C THR A 64 -1.41 -7.97 -35.00
N HIS A 65 -2.31 -7.37 -35.76
CA HIS A 65 -1.98 -6.59 -36.94
C HIS A 65 -2.51 -5.18 -36.75
N ILE A 66 -1.66 -4.16 -36.93
CA ILE A 66 -2.11 -2.76 -36.98
C ILE A 66 -2.09 -2.30 -38.42
N VAL A 67 -3.26 -1.93 -38.93
CA VAL A 67 -3.43 -1.41 -40.29
C VAL A 67 -3.27 0.10 -40.28
N ARG A 68 -2.35 0.60 -41.11
CA ARG A 68 -1.98 2.02 -41.18
C ARG A 68 -1.82 2.47 -42.62
N THR A 69 -1.76 3.78 -42.82
CA THR A 69 -1.36 4.36 -44.11
C THR A 69 0.05 3.93 -44.52
N SER A 70 0.38 4.02 -45.80
CA SER A 70 1.68 3.62 -46.37
C SER A 70 2.89 4.38 -45.81
N ASN A 71 2.66 5.52 -45.16
CA ASN A 71 3.69 6.31 -44.49
C ASN A 71 3.83 5.98 -42.98
N GLY A 72 3.09 5.00 -42.47
CA GLY A 72 3.12 4.52 -41.09
C GLY A 72 2.29 5.33 -40.08
N THR A 73 1.45 6.27 -40.55
CA THR A 73 0.52 7.03 -39.70
C THR A 73 -0.87 6.40 -39.60
N GLY A 74 -1.60 6.74 -38.54
CA GLY A 74 -2.92 6.16 -38.24
C GLY A 74 -2.80 4.80 -37.54
N GLY A 75 -3.94 4.13 -37.39
CA GLY A 75 -4.06 2.84 -36.73
C GLY A 75 -4.13 2.94 -35.21
N GLN A 76 -4.21 1.80 -34.53
CA GLN A 76 -4.24 1.75 -33.07
C GLN A 76 -2.88 2.10 -32.45
N THR A 77 -2.93 2.58 -31.20
CA THR A 77 -1.73 2.67 -30.37
C THR A 77 -1.40 1.31 -29.78
N ILE A 78 -0.13 1.09 -29.42
CA ILE A 78 0.30 -0.15 -28.74
C ILE A 78 -0.50 -0.32 -27.43
N GLN A 79 -0.65 0.75 -26.64
CA GLN A 79 -1.48 0.75 -25.43
C GLN A 79 -2.94 0.36 -25.74
N GLY A 80 -3.51 0.83 -26.84
CA GLY A 80 -4.88 0.48 -27.22
C GLY A 80 -5.04 -1.01 -27.56
N VAL A 81 -4.05 -1.62 -28.21
CA VAL A 81 -4.02 -3.08 -28.46
C VAL A 81 -3.92 -3.85 -27.15
N GLU A 82 -3.11 -3.37 -26.20
CA GLU A 82 -2.99 -4.00 -24.87
C GLU A 82 -4.30 -3.93 -24.08
N GLU A 83 -4.97 -2.78 -24.07
CA GLU A 83 -6.30 -2.61 -23.46
C GLU A 83 -7.31 -3.58 -24.08
N ALA A 84 -7.30 -3.72 -25.41
CA ALA A 84 -8.17 -4.62 -26.14
C ALA A 84 -7.94 -6.11 -25.79
N ILE A 85 -6.69 -6.56 -25.71
CA ILE A 85 -6.35 -7.94 -25.32
C ILE A 85 -6.72 -8.21 -23.86
N ASN A 86 -6.58 -7.23 -22.98
CA ASN A 86 -7.00 -7.37 -21.59
C ASN A 86 -8.52 -7.56 -21.45
N ILE A 87 -9.33 -6.89 -22.27
CA ILE A 87 -10.78 -7.10 -22.33
C ILE A 87 -11.09 -8.53 -22.78
N LEU A 88 -10.47 -9.00 -23.87
CA LEU A 88 -10.59 -10.41 -24.30
C LEU A 88 -10.22 -11.39 -23.18
N GLN A 89 -9.16 -11.11 -22.43
CA GLN A 89 -8.76 -12.01 -21.35
C GLN A 89 -9.78 -12.03 -20.21
N GLN A 90 -10.36 -10.88 -19.87
CA GLN A 90 -11.37 -10.78 -18.81
C GLN A 90 -12.63 -11.55 -19.18
N ASP A 91 -13.17 -11.33 -20.38
CA ASP A 91 -14.47 -11.87 -20.80
C ASP A 91 -14.47 -13.40 -20.99
N PHE A 92 -13.32 -14.00 -21.36
CA PHE A 92 -13.25 -15.42 -21.69
C PHE A 92 -12.64 -16.31 -20.58
N SER A 93 -11.93 -15.74 -19.61
CA SER A 93 -11.22 -16.49 -18.56
C SER A 93 -12.15 -17.37 -17.70
N SER A 94 -13.34 -16.86 -17.34
CA SER A 94 -14.37 -17.58 -16.60
C SER A 94 -14.90 -18.82 -17.34
N HIS A 95 -14.66 -18.89 -18.66
CA HIS A 95 -15.05 -19.99 -19.53
C HIS A 95 -13.87 -20.91 -19.87
N ASN A 96 -12.73 -20.83 -19.17
CA ASN A 96 -11.51 -21.64 -19.35
C ASN A 96 -10.88 -21.50 -20.75
N ILE A 97 -10.97 -20.31 -21.36
CA ILE A 97 -10.36 -19.98 -22.66
C ILE A 97 -9.41 -18.80 -22.45
N PHE A 98 -8.17 -18.96 -22.94
CA PHE A 98 -7.08 -18.01 -22.71
C PHE A 98 -6.38 -17.70 -24.02
N PHE A 99 -6.19 -16.41 -24.33
CA PHE A 99 -5.53 -15.98 -25.55
C PHE A 99 -4.07 -15.67 -25.26
N VAL A 100 -3.16 -16.23 -26.05
CA VAL A 100 -1.71 -16.11 -25.86
C VAL A 100 -1.11 -15.28 -26.98
N TRP A 101 -0.70 -14.06 -26.64
CA TRP A 101 -0.01 -13.14 -27.55
C TRP A 101 1.51 -13.22 -27.38
N ASP A 102 2.23 -13.05 -28.48
CA ASP A 102 3.70 -13.03 -28.55
C ASP A 102 4.31 -11.62 -28.42
N CYS A 103 3.48 -10.59 -28.20
CA CYS A 103 3.83 -9.17 -28.12
C CYS A 103 4.31 -8.57 -29.43
N ASN A 104 4.31 -9.33 -30.51
CA ASN A 104 4.67 -8.81 -31.82
C ASN A 104 3.44 -8.18 -32.45
N ILE A 105 3.64 -6.96 -32.93
CA ILE A 105 2.67 -6.26 -33.76
C ILE A 105 3.17 -6.32 -35.19
N ASN A 106 2.37 -6.95 -36.05
CA ASN A 106 2.57 -6.89 -37.48
C ASN A 106 1.96 -5.59 -38.02
N TYR A 107 2.80 -4.63 -38.43
CA TYR A 107 2.31 -3.41 -39.06
C TYR A 107 2.04 -3.64 -40.54
N ILE A 108 0.82 -3.33 -40.98
CA ILE A 108 0.38 -3.36 -42.37
C ILE A 108 0.27 -1.90 -42.85
N ASP A 109 1.36 -1.39 -43.41
CA ASP A 109 1.48 -0.01 -43.88
C ASP A 109 1.06 0.08 -45.36
N GLU A 110 -0.24 0.12 -45.63
CA GLU A 110 -0.79 0.11 -46.98
C GLU A 110 -2.07 0.93 -47.12
N ASP A 111 -2.02 2.00 -47.92
CA ASP A 111 -3.16 2.90 -48.14
C ASP A 111 -4.39 2.19 -48.70
N LEU A 112 -4.19 1.15 -49.52
CA LEU A 112 -5.29 0.38 -50.09
C LEU A 112 -6.12 -0.28 -48.99
N HIS A 113 -5.46 -0.96 -48.05
CA HIS A 113 -6.14 -1.57 -46.91
C HIS A 113 -6.69 -0.51 -45.96
N TYR A 114 -5.91 0.53 -45.68
CA TYR A 114 -6.30 1.57 -44.72
C TYR A 114 -7.52 2.37 -45.15
N PHE A 115 -7.68 2.71 -46.44
CA PHE A 115 -8.81 3.52 -46.93
C PHE A 115 -9.95 2.69 -47.55
N GLN A 116 -9.83 1.35 -47.59
CA GLN A 116 -10.90 0.49 -48.08
C GLN A 116 -12.13 0.61 -47.18
N ASP A 117 -13.32 0.66 -47.78
CA ASP A 117 -14.60 0.59 -47.04
C ASP A 117 -14.84 -0.85 -46.56
N ILE A 118 -14.30 -1.16 -45.38
CA ILE A 118 -14.33 -2.53 -44.81
C ILE A 118 -15.71 -2.87 -44.23
N CYS A 119 -16.53 -1.88 -43.90
CA CYS A 119 -17.90 -2.09 -43.39
C CYS A 119 -18.90 -2.44 -44.50
N ASN A 120 -18.47 -2.42 -45.77
CA ASN A 120 -19.30 -2.79 -46.90
C ASN A 120 -19.40 -4.31 -47.08
N GLN A 121 -20.62 -4.85 -46.99
CA GLN A 121 -20.91 -6.28 -47.11
C GLN A 121 -20.46 -6.93 -48.44
N PHE A 122 -20.18 -6.15 -49.49
CA PHE A 122 -19.78 -6.66 -50.81
C PHE A 122 -18.26 -6.93 -50.97
N TYR A 123 -17.39 -6.41 -50.09
CA TYR A 123 -15.92 -6.55 -50.21
C TYR A 123 -15.18 -6.97 -48.92
N PRO A 124 -15.65 -7.94 -48.13
CA PRO A 124 -15.33 -7.95 -46.70
C PRO A 124 -14.07 -8.71 -46.28
N GLY A 125 -13.26 -9.24 -47.20
CA GLY A 125 -12.27 -10.29 -46.85
C GLY A 125 -10.81 -10.06 -47.25
N TYR A 126 -10.47 -8.97 -47.96
CA TYR A 126 -9.10 -8.81 -48.48
C TYR A 126 -8.05 -8.65 -47.39
N ILE A 127 -8.40 -8.04 -46.26
CA ILE A 127 -7.46 -7.85 -45.15
C ILE A 127 -7.02 -9.17 -44.51
N PHE A 128 -7.90 -10.18 -44.47
CA PHE A 128 -7.58 -11.52 -43.94
C PHE A 128 -6.56 -12.29 -44.79
N LEU A 129 -6.21 -11.79 -45.99
CA LEU A 129 -5.16 -12.35 -46.83
C LEU A 129 -3.80 -11.71 -46.57
N SER A 130 -3.75 -10.67 -45.73
CA SER A 130 -2.54 -9.90 -45.45
C SER A 130 -1.85 -10.46 -44.22
N ASN A 131 -0.72 -11.14 -44.47
CA ASN A 131 0.11 -11.81 -43.46
C ASN A 131 -0.65 -12.78 -42.54
N PRO A 132 -1.53 -13.67 -43.06
CA PRO A 132 -2.29 -14.59 -42.21
C PRO A 132 -1.37 -15.63 -41.58
N HIS A 133 -1.73 -16.07 -40.39
CA HIS A 133 -1.08 -17.17 -39.69
C HIS A 133 -1.96 -18.42 -39.76
N THR A 134 -1.32 -19.59 -39.83
CA THR A 134 -2.03 -20.87 -39.87
C THR A 134 -2.19 -21.51 -38.49
N ASP A 135 -1.53 -20.97 -37.48
CA ASP A 135 -1.40 -21.54 -36.14
C ASP A 135 -1.90 -20.61 -35.02
N GLY A 136 -2.75 -19.64 -35.36
CA GLY A 136 -3.33 -18.69 -34.41
C GLY A 136 -4.43 -17.83 -35.04
N ILE A 137 -5.14 -17.08 -34.19
CA ILE A 137 -6.19 -16.16 -34.62
C ILE A 137 -5.59 -14.78 -34.90
N ASP A 138 -5.74 -14.29 -36.13
CA ASP A 138 -5.28 -12.97 -36.56
C ASP A 138 -6.30 -11.87 -36.20
N ILE A 139 -5.85 -10.87 -35.45
CA ILE A 139 -6.66 -9.71 -35.03
C ILE A 139 -6.16 -8.46 -35.75
N TYR A 140 -6.99 -7.92 -36.64
CA TYR A 140 -6.66 -6.73 -37.43
C TYR A 140 -7.28 -5.47 -36.82
N PHE A 141 -6.43 -4.62 -36.28
CA PHE A 141 -6.77 -3.35 -35.65
C PHE A 141 -6.66 -2.19 -36.65
N PHE A 142 -7.77 -1.50 -36.87
CA PHE A 142 -7.84 -0.26 -37.64
C PHE A 142 -7.93 0.96 -36.72
N ASP A 143 -7.71 2.16 -37.29
CA ASP A 143 -7.78 3.44 -36.57
C ASP A 143 -9.20 3.73 -36.05
N GLU A 144 -9.30 4.26 -34.82
CA GLU A 144 -10.57 4.71 -34.22
C GLU A 144 -11.13 5.96 -34.90
N ASN A 145 -10.25 6.76 -35.52
CA ASN A 145 -10.61 8.04 -36.15
C ASN A 145 -11.05 7.88 -37.62
N GLN A 146 -11.17 6.64 -38.09
CA GLN A 146 -11.76 6.35 -39.40
C GLN A 146 -13.26 6.59 -39.39
N ASN A 147 -13.83 7.03 -40.51
CA ASN A 147 -15.28 7.13 -40.68
C ASN A 147 -15.94 5.75 -40.93
N GLN A 148 -15.38 4.68 -40.36
CA GLN A 148 -15.76 3.29 -40.60
C GLN A 148 -15.81 2.57 -39.25
N ASN A 149 -17.03 2.36 -38.76
CA ASN A 149 -17.31 1.75 -37.46
C ASN A 149 -17.83 0.34 -37.70
N CYS A 150 -16.96 -0.66 -37.62
CA CYS A 150 -17.36 -2.04 -37.80
C CYS A 150 -16.38 -3.05 -37.20
N GLY A 151 -16.93 -4.17 -36.75
CA GLY A 151 -16.26 -5.43 -36.44
C GLY A 151 -16.74 -6.52 -37.38
N ARG A 152 -15.85 -7.47 -37.71
CA ARG A 152 -16.22 -8.66 -38.48
C ARG A 152 -15.20 -9.79 -38.32
N ALA A 153 -15.68 -10.97 -37.94
CA ALA A 153 -14.98 -12.24 -38.11
C ALA A 153 -15.12 -12.79 -39.54
N ALA A 154 -14.06 -13.48 -40.01
CA ALA A 154 -14.05 -14.02 -41.37
C ALA A 154 -15.10 -15.14 -41.60
N ASN A 155 -15.49 -15.86 -40.54
CA ASN A 155 -16.45 -16.97 -40.55
C ASN A 155 -16.86 -17.35 -39.10
N ILE A 156 -17.76 -18.32 -38.92
CA ILE A 156 -18.19 -18.83 -37.60
C ILE A 156 -18.09 -20.38 -37.55
N PRO A 157 -17.00 -21.00 -37.06
CA PRO A 157 -15.80 -20.41 -36.45
C PRO A 157 -14.78 -19.88 -37.48
N SER A 158 -13.78 -19.14 -37.01
CA SER A 158 -12.76 -18.47 -37.84
C SER A 158 -11.40 -18.37 -37.11
N ALA A 159 -10.34 -18.15 -37.89
CA ALA A 159 -8.99 -17.82 -37.41
C ALA A 159 -8.61 -16.36 -37.67
N ALA A 160 -9.57 -15.48 -37.99
CA ALA A 160 -9.31 -14.06 -38.16
C ALA A 160 -10.56 -13.19 -37.96
N PHE A 161 -10.35 -11.97 -37.44
CA PHE A 161 -11.34 -10.90 -37.44
C PHE A 161 -10.69 -9.51 -37.48
N TYR A 162 -11.45 -8.49 -37.87
CA TYR A 162 -11.01 -7.09 -37.80
C TYR A 162 -11.95 -6.25 -36.94
N ILE A 163 -11.44 -5.11 -36.46
CA ILE A 163 -12.22 -4.11 -35.72
C ILE A 163 -11.73 -2.69 -36.03
N SER A 164 -12.68 -1.77 -36.23
CA SER A 164 -12.44 -0.39 -36.67
C SER A 164 -13.43 0.60 -36.06
N GLY A 165 -12.94 1.81 -35.75
CA GLY A 165 -13.80 2.96 -35.44
C GLY A 165 -14.36 3.00 -34.01
N ILE A 166 -15.47 3.71 -33.87
CA ILE A 166 -16.13 4.04 -32.61
C ILE A 166 -17.63 3.79 -32.66
N TYR A 167 -18.24 3.48 -31.53
CA TYR A 167 -19.69 3.62 -31.36
C TYR A 167 -20.00 5.10 -31.03
N PRO A 168 -20.85 5.78 -31.83
CA PRO A 168 -21.13 7.20 -31.66
C PRO A 168 -21.95 7.46 -30.39
N GLY A 169 -21.57 8.48 -29.61
CA GLY A 169 -22.23 8.84 -28.35
C GLY A 169 -21.46 9.93 -27.60
N ASP A 170 -21.95 10.34 -26.43
CA ASP A 170 -21.26 11.26 -25.52
C ASP A 170 -21.01 10.59 -24.14
N PRO A 171 -19.78 10.14 -23.83
CA PRO A 171 -18.62 10.07 -24.72
C PRO A 171 -18.73 8.91 -25.73
N SER A 172 -18.07 9.06 -26.88
CA SER A 172 -17.93 7.98 -27.88
C SER A 172 -17.14 6.80 -27.30
N ILE A 173 -17.46 5.59 -27.76
CA ILE A 173 -16.84 4.35 -27.26
C ILE A 173 -15.94 3.79 -28.35
N SER A 174 -14.68 3.50 -28.04
CA SER A 174 -13.82 2.75 -28.96
C SER A 174 -14.34 1.32 -29.11
N LEU A 175 -14.51 0.85 -30.35
CA LEU A 175 -14.97 -0.53 -30.56
C LEU A 175 -13.88 -1.53 -30.11
N SER A 176 -12.63 -1.31 -30.51
CA SER A 176 -11.50 -2.19 -30.17
C SER A 176 -11.22 -2.25 -28.67
N ARG A 177 -11.53 -1.19 -27.93
CA ARG A 177 -11.34 -1.07 -26.47
C ARG A 177 -12.65 -1.16 -25.70
N SER A 178 -13.57 -1.99 -26.20
CA SER A 178 -14.84 -2.36 -25.57
C SER A 178 -15.13 -3.84 -25.76
N HIS A 179 -16.19 -4.36 -25.15
CA HIS A 179 -16.62 -5.76 -25.31
C HIS A 179 -16.97 -6.17 -26.76
N VAL A 180 -17.02 -5.21 -27.71
CA VAL A 180 -17.16 -5.51 -29.14
C VAL A 180 -15.98 -6.31 -29.68
N ILE A 181 -14.76 -6.16 -29.14
CA ILE A 181 -13.66 -7.05 -29.52
C ILE A 181 -13.95 -8.50 -29.11
N SER A 182 -14.56 -8.70 -27.95
CA SER A 182 -14.97 -10.00 -27.43
C SER A 182 -16.11 -10.59 -28.25
N HIS A 183 -17.04 -9.76 -28.73
CA HIS A 183 -18.09 -10.16 -29.68
C HIS A 183 -17.50 -10.79 -30.95
N GLU A 184 -16.55 -10.11 -31.61
CA GLU A 184 -15.93 -10.62 -32.83
C GLU A 184 -15.05 -11.86 -32.58
N MET A 185 -14.35 -11.90 -31.44
CA MET A 185 -13.61 -13.09 -31.04
C MET A 185 -14.54 -14.29 -30.78
N ALA A 186 -15.71 -14.06 -30.17
CA ALA A 186 -16.68 -15.12 -29.91
C ALA A 186 -17.26 -15.73 -31.20
N HIS A 187 -17.39 -14.94 -32.28
CA HIS A 187 -17.66 -15.49 -33.60
C HIS A 187 -16.53 -16.40 -34.10
N CYS A 188 -15.26 -16.02 -33.92
CA CYS A 188 -14.13 -16.90 -34.21
C CYS A 188 -14.25 -18.23 -33.44
N LEU A 189 -14.75 -18.20 -32.20
CA LEU A 189 -14.99 -19.39 -31.36
C LEU A 189 -16.34 -20.09 -31.62
N GLY A 190 -17.10 -19.68 -32.64
CA GLY A 190 -18.28 -20.37 -33.14
C GLY A 190 -19.62 -19.97 -32.51
N LEU A 191 -19.68 -18.81 -31.82
CA LEU A 191 -20.93 -18.21 -31.39
C LEU A 191 -21.60 -17.44 -32.53
N PHE A 192 -22.92 -17.52 -32.57
CA PHE A 192 -23.76 -16.73 -33.47
C PHE A 192 -24.33 -15.54 -32.68
N HIS A 193 -24.85 -14.52 -33.38
CA HIS A 193 -25.63 -13.50 -32.70
C HIS A 193 -26.86 -14.14 -32.04
N THR A 194 -27.24 -13.66 -30.86
CA THR A 194 -28.43 -14.14 -30.11
C THR A 194 -29.72 -14.08 -30.95
N HIS A 195 -29.81 -13.15 -31.89
CA HIS A 195 -30.95 -12.97 -32.80
C HIS A 195 -30.87 -13.76 -34.12
N HIS A 196 -30.04 -14.80 -34.17
CA HIS A 196 -29.85 -15.55 -35.40
C HIS A 196 -31.17 -16.16 -35.91
N GLY A 197 -31.54 -15.83 -37.15
CA GLY A 197 -32.80 -16.28 -37.77
C GLY A 197 -34.05 -15.45 -37.46
N THR A 198 -33.98 -14.40 -36.63
CA THR A 198 -35.05 -13.37 -36.53
C THR A 198 -34.77 -12.15 -37.40
N PHE A 199 -33.50 -11.92 -37.76
CA PHE A 199 -33.05 -10.86 -38.67
C PHE A 199 -32.26 -11.46 -39.86
N PRO A 200 -32.37 -10.90 -41.09
CA PRO A 200 -31.61 -11.37 -42.24
C PRO A 200 -30.14 -10.93 -42.16
N GLU A 201 -29.30 -11.74 -41.51
CA GLU A 201 -27.85 -11.52 -41.39
C GLU A 201 -27.07 -11.88 -42.68
N GLY A 202 -27.73 -12.51 -43.66
CA GLY A 202 -27.07 -13.05 -44.85
C GLY A 202 -26.39 -14.40 -44.58
N GLY A 203 -25.74 -14.97 -45.60
CA GLY A 203 -25.14 -16.31 -45.53
C GLY A 203 -26.00 -17.42 -46.14
N ASN A 204 -25.52 -18.67 -46.02
CA ASN A 204 -26.06 -19.84 -46.71
C ASN A 204 -26.46 -21.00 -45.76
N ASP A 205 -26.61 -20.73 -44.47
CA ASP A 205 -26.88 -21.71 -43.41
C ASP A 205 -28.36 -21.98 -43.14
N ASN A 206 -29.26 -21.28 -43.84
CA ASN A 206 -30.72 -21.47 -43.78
C ASN A 206 -31.28 -21.39 -42.34
N PRO A 207 -31.18 -20.20 -41.71
CA PRO A 207 -31.50 -20.03 -40.30
C PRO A 207 -33.02 -20.10 -40.04
N CYS A 208 -33.38 -20.40 -38.79
CA CYS A 208 -34.75 -20.34 -38.28
C CYS A 208 -34.82 -19.58 -36.95
N SER A 209 -35.94 -18.90 -36.70
CA SER A 209 -36.14 -18.11 -35.49
C SER A 209 -36.34 -19.00 -34.26
N GLU A 210 -35.67 -18.67 -33.16
CA GLU A 210 -35.94 -19.25 -31.86
C GLU A 210 -37.31 -18.80 -31.32
N LEU A 211 -38.01 -19.73 -30.66
CA LEU A 211 -39.28 -19.48 -29.99
C LEU A 211 -39.03 -19.07 -28.54
N VAL A 212 -39.81 -18.10 -28.05
CA VAL A 212 -39.67 -17.54 -26.68
C VAL A 212 -39.81 -18.59 -25.58
N ASN A 213 -40.48 -19.71 -25.86
CA ASN A 213 -40.63 -20.81 -24.91
C ASN A 213 -39.42 -21.77 -24.85
N GLY A 214 -38.36 -21.53 -25.62
CA GLY A 214 -37.13 -22.34 -25.68
C GLY A 214 -37.30 -23.72 -26.33
N SER A 215 -38.45 -24.04 -26.93
CA SER A 215 -38.72 -25.40 -27.43
C SER A 215 -37.87 -25.82 -28.63
N ASN A 216 -37.20 -24.88 -29.30
CA ASN A 216 -36.34 -25.11 -30.46
C ASN A 216 -34.94 -24.46 -30.35
N CYS A 217 -34.53 -23.98 -29.17
CA CYS A 217 -33.26 -23.29 -28.95
C CYS A 217 -32.02 -24.10 -29.38
N SER A 218 -32.08 -25.43 -29.36
CA SER A 218 -30.96 -26.29 -29.79
C SER A 218 -30.79 -26.39 -31.31
N ILE A 219 -31.76 -25.92 -32.10
CA ILE A 219 -31.79 -26.06 -33.56
C ILE A 219 -32.12 -24.78 -34.34
N CYS A 220 -32.56 -23.73 -33.66
CA CYS A 220 -32.91 -22.41 -34.19
C CYS A 220 -32.38 -21.34 -33.22
N GLY A 221 -32.26 -20.09 -33.65
CA GLY A 221 -31.56 -19.07 -32.85
C GLY A 221 -30.05 -19.21 -32.96
N ASP A 222 -29.34 -18.81 -31.91
CA ASP A 222 -27.88 -18.89 -31.81
C ASP A 222 -27.34 -20.30 -31.46
N TYR A 223 -28.24 -21.28 -31.38
CA TYR A 223 -27.98 -22.67 -31.00
C TYR A 223 -27.50 -22.83 -29.55
N VAL A 224 -27.88 -21.90 -28.66
CA VAL A 224 -27.63 -21.91 -27.22
C VAL A 224 -28.98 -21.76 -26.50
N CYS A 225 -29.22 -22.51 -25.42
CA CYS A 225 -30.56 -22.58 -24.80
C CYS A 225 -30.71 -21.76 -23.53
N ASP A 226 -29.60 -21.32 -22.92
CA ASP A 226 -29.60 -20.39 -21.78
C ASP A 226 -29.54 -18.91 -22.21
N THR A 227 -29.46 -18.63 -23.51
CA THR A 227 -29.71 -17.33 -24.12
C THR A 227 -31.21 -17.20 -24.44
N PRO A 228 -31.90 -16.15 -23.96
CA PRO A 228 -33.28 -15.92 -24.34
C PRO A 228 -33.42 -15.60 -25.83
N ALA A 229 -34.46 -16.12 -26.47
CA ALA A 229 -34.78 -15.79 -27.86
C ALA A 229 -34.77 -14.26 -28.09
N ASP A 230 -34.07 -13.81 -29.13
CA ASP A 230 -33.79 -12.39 -29.39
C ASP A 230 -34.34 -11.95 -30.76
N PRO A 231 -35.15 -10.88 -30.82
CA PRO A 231 -35.71 -10.36 -32.08
C PRO A 231 -34.81 -9.36 -32.79
N ASN A 232 -33.55 -9.20 -32.34
CA ASN A 232 -32.61 -8.14 -32.67
C ASN A 232 -32.94 -6.81 -31.97
N GLN A 233 -32.09 -6.40 -31.03
CA GLN A 233 -32.22 -5.16 -30.27
C GLN A 233 -31.70 -3.92 -31.03
N HIS A 234 -31.04 -4.08 -32.18
CA HIS A 234 -30.58 -3.00 -33.07
C HIS A 234 -29.66 -1.94 -32.42
N PHE A 235 -28.96 -2.29 -31.35
CA PHE A 235 -28.19 -1.37 -30.50
C PHE A 235 -29.06 -0.26 -29.85
N GLU A 236 -30.38 -0.44 -29.79
CA GLU A 236 -31.37 0.51 -29.27
C GLU A 236 -31.79 0.21 -27.81
N VAL A 237 -30.82 -0.20 -26.98
CA VAL A 237 -31.01 -0.42 -25.54
C VAL A 237 -30.76 0.86 -24.76
N LEU A 238 -31.64 1.19 -23.80
CA LEU A 238 -31.51 2.43 -23.02
C LEU A 238 -30.33 2.37 -22.05
N PHE A 239 -29.29 3.18 -22.28
CA PHE A 239 -28.20 3.40 -21.32
C PHE A 239 -28.51 4.59 -20.38
N PRO A 240 -28.21 4.54 -19.06
CA PRO A 240 -27.42 3.54 -18.34
C PRO A 240 -28.21 2.40 -17.68
N ILE A 241 -29.54 2.34 -17.87
CA ILE A 241 -30.39 1.35 -17.19
C ILE A 241 -30.36 -0.04 -17.85
N CYS A 242 -29.87 -0.14 -19.08
CA CYS A 242 -29.78 -1.34 -19.90
C CYS A 242 -31.13 -2.07 -20.03
N GLU A 243 -32.15 -1.36 -20.49
CA GLU A 243 -33.50 -1.90 -20.73
C GLU A 243 -33.90 -1.77 -22.20
N TRP A 244 -34.41 -2.85 -22.78
CA TRP A 244 -35.02 -2.86 -24.10
C TRP A 244 -36.53 -2.60 -24.00
N GLN A 245 -37.07 -1.69 -24.82
CA GLN A 245 -38.45 -1.19 -24.66
C GLN A 245 -39.43 -1.62 -25.75
N GLU A 246 -38.96 -2.28 -26.81
CA GLU A 246 -39.84 -2.72 -27.87
C GLU A 246 -40.58 -4.01 -27.50
N VAL A 247 -41.75 -4.21 -28.10
CA VAL A 247 -42.56 -5.41 -27.91
C VAL A 247 -42.75 -6.10 -29.26
N ILE A 248 -41.87 -7.06 -29.53
CA ILE A 248 -41.92 -7.93 -30.70
C ILE A 248 -42.43 -9.29 -30.24
N MET A 249 -43.24 -9.96 -31.06
CA MET A 249 -43.84 -11.26 -30.76
C MET A 249 -43.22 -12.35 -31.63
N ASP A 250 -43.04 -13.54 -31.06
CA ASP A 250 -42.71 -14.73 -31.85
C ASP A 250 -43.92 -15.23 -32.68
N ILE A 251 -43.71 -16.29 -33.45
CA ILE A 251 -44.77 -16.90 -34.27
C ILE A 251 -45.95 -17.47 -33.45
N ASN A 252 -45.77 -17.67 -32.14
CA ASN A 252 -46.79 -18.16 -31.20
C ASN A 252 -47.46 -17.02 -30.41
N ASN A 253 -47.15 -15.76 -30.72
CA ASN A 253 -47.60 -14.56 -30.00
C ASN A 253 -47.08 -14.45 -28.55
N HIS A 254 -45.89 -14.98 -28.26
CA HIS A 254 -45.19 -14.69 -27.02
C HIS A 254 -44.24 -13.51 -27.21
N PRO A 255 -44.23 -12.52 -26.29
CA PRO A 255 -43.33 -11.37 -26.41
C PRO A 255 -41.89 -11.80 -26.14
N TYR A 256 -40.97 -11.36 -26.98
CA TYR A 256 -39.53 -11.54 -26.75
C TYR A 256 -39.07 -10.76 -25.51
N ASN A 257 -38.05 -11.31 -24.83
CA ASN A 257 -37.37 -10.67 -23.69
C ASN A 257 -35.85 -10.98 -23.80
N PRO A 258 -35.17 -10.37 -24.79
CA PRO A 258 -33.74 -10.59 -25.05
C PRO A 258 -32.89 -10.15 -23.86
N ASP A 259 -31.68 -10.70 -23.76
CA ASP A 259 -30.70 -10.33 -22.73
C ASP A 259 -29.92 -9.07 -23.15
N GLU A 260 -30.20 -7.94 -22.50
CA GLU A 260 -29.56 -6.64 -22.74
C GLU A 260 -28.08 -6.58 -22.32
N LYS A 261 -27.54 -7.62 -21.68
CA LYS A 261 -26.15 -7.65 -21.20
C LYS A 261 -25.27 -8.68 -21.89
N ASN A 262 -25.86 -9.53 -22.73
CA ASN A 262 -25.11 -10.54 -23.44
C ASN A 262 -24.12 -9.88 -24.42
N ILE A 263 -22.86 -10.33 -24.44
CA ILE A 263 -21.86 -9.78 -25.36
C ILE A 263 -22.22 -10.08 -26.83
N MET A 264 -22.95 -11.16 -27.12
CA MET A 264 -23.36 -11.54 -28.47
C MET A 264 -24.68 -10.93 -28.94
N SER A 265 -25.35 -10.13 -28.09
CA SER A 265 -26.55 -9.38 -28.50
C SER A 265 -26.18 -8.03 -29.08
N TYR A 266 -27.04 -7.49 -29.94
CA TYR A 266 -26.91 -6.10 -30.42
C TYR A 266 -27.48 -5.14 -29.38
N THR A 267 -26.98 -5.24 -28.15
CA THR A 267 -27.26 -4.30 -27.07
C THR A 267 -26.34 -3.08 -27.17
N HIS A 268 -26.63 -2.02 -26.41
CA HIS A 268 -25.74 -0.87 -26.32
C HIS A 268 -24.34 -1.31 -25.81
N PRO A 269 -23.21 -0.92 -26.43
CA PRO A 269 -21.88 -1.47 -26.08
C PRO A 269 -21.44 -1.29 -24.61
N LYS A 270 -21.97 -0.30 -23.88
CA LYS A 270 -21.74 -0.14 -22.42
C LYS A 270 -22.58 -1.07 -21.53
N CYS A 271 -23.55 -1.78 -22.09
CA CYS A 271 -24.40 -2.73 -21.38
C CYS A 271 -23.89 -4.17 -21.48
N MET A 272 -23.07 -4.48 -22.49
CA MET A 272 -22.38 -5.76 -22.61
C MET A 272 -21.55 -6.06 -21.35
N ASP A 273 -21.71 -7.26 -20.80
CA ASP A 273 -21.14 -7.62 -19.49
C ASP A 273 -20.66 -9.08 -19.43
N TYR A 274 -21.33 -10.03 -20.09
CA TYR A 274 -20.98 -11.46 -19.97
C TYR A 274 -21.35 -12.33 -21.17
N PHE A 275 -20.75 -13.53 -21.21
CA PHE A 275 -21.27 -14.70 -21.93
C PHE A 275 -21.97 -15.65 -20.96
N THR A 276 -22.98 -16.38 -21.44
CA THR A 276 -23.69 -17.38 -20.63
C THR A 276 -22.84 -18.65 -20.41
N SER A 277 -23.33 -19.54 -19.54
CA SER A 277 -22.62 -20.80 -19.26
C SER A 277 -22.62 -21.73 -20.48
N GLU A 278 -23.73 -21.79 -21.21
CA GLU A 278 -23.83 -22.61 -22.43
C GLU A 278 -23.16 -21.96 -23.64
N GLN A 279 -23.09 -20.63 -23.76
CA GLN A 279 -22.21 -19.96 -24.72
C GLN A 279 -20.74 -20.36 -24.48
N GLY A 280 -20.29 -20.35 -23.22
CA GLY A 280 -18.97 -20.85 -22.83
C GLY A 280 -18.74 -22.33 -23.19
N LEU A 281 -19.75 -23.18 -22.95
CA LEU A 281 -19.70 -24.60 -23.34
C LEU A 281 -19.57 -24.77 -24.86
N ARG A 282 -20.38 -24.05 -25.63
CA ARG A 282 -20.38 -24.09 -27.09
C ARG A 282 -19.02 -23.68 -27.65
N MET A 283 -18.43 -22.59 -27.15
CA MET A 283 -17.08 -22.18 -27.57
C MET A 283 -16.05 -23.30 -27.32
N ARG A 284 -16.05 -23.91 -26.14
CA ARG A 284 -15.14 -25.03 -25.82
C ARG A 284 -15.39 -26.26 -26.68
N GLN A 285 -16.64 -26.58 -26.99
CA GLN A 285 -16.99 -27.63 -27.94
C GLN A 285 -16.41 -27.31 -29.33
N MET A 286 -16.62 -26.10 -29.86
CA MET A 286 -16.08 -25.68 -31.15
C MET A 286 -14.57 -25.78 -31.20
N ILE A 287 -13.90 -25.30 -30.16
CA ILE A 287 -12.45 -25.42 -30.01
C ILE A 287 -12.03 -26.89 -30.09
N SER A 288 -12.74 -27.81 -29.43
CA SER A 288 -12.36 -29.22 -29.33
C SER A 288 -12.38 -30.03 -30.64
N PHE A 289 -13.11 -29.58 -31.67
CA PHE A 289 -13.25 -30.36 -32.91
C PHE A 289 -13.11 -29.56 -34.21
N SER A 290 -13.23 -28.24 -34.19
CA SER A 290 -13.04 -27.42 -35.40
C SER A 290 -11.57 -27.42 -35.80
N SER A 291 -11.26 -27.86 -37.03
CA SER A 291 -9.88 -27.85 -37.54
C SER A 291 -9.27 -26.45 -37.53
N VAL A 292 -10.09 -25.42 -37.78
CA VAL A 292 -9.65 -24.02 -37.77
C VAL A 292 -9.12 -23.61 -36.40
N LEU A 293 -9.77 -24.07 -35.32
CA LEU A 293 -9.40 -23.69 -33.95
C LEU A 293 -8.38 -24.65 -33.34
N GLN A 294 -8.39 -25.93 -33.72
CA GLN A 294 -7.41 -26.92 -33.26
C GLN A 294 -5.99 -26.53 -33.66
N ASP A 295 -5.79 -26.01 -34.87
CA ASP A 295 -4.48 -25.53 -35.32
C ASP A 295 -3.99 -24.28 -34.55
N CYS A 296 -4.92 -23.54 -33.91
CA CYS A 296 -4.61 -22.35 -33.12
C CYS A 296 -4.22 -22.68 -31.66
N LEU A 297 -4.33 -23.94 -31.23
CA LEU A 297 -4.08 -24.33 -29.85
C LEU A 297 -2.59 -24.39 -29.53
N ILE A 298 -2.25 -23.90 -28.34
CA ILE A 298 -0.92 -24.08 -27.74
C ILE A 298 -1.00 -25.28 -26.81
N ASP A 299 -0.41 -26.39 -27.26
CA ASP A 299 -0.24 -27.56 -26.43
C ASP A 299 0.89 -27.34 -25.42
N PRO A 300 0.69 -27.71 -24.14
CA PRO A 300 1.76 -27.67 -23.15
C PRO A 300 2.83 -28.71 -23.46
N ASP A 301 4.11 -28.33 -23.35
CA ASP A 301 5.24 -29.25 -23.50
C ASP A 301 5.21 -30.35 -22.42
N PHE A 302 4.68 -30.03 -21.23
CA PHE A 302 4.35 -30.99 -20.18
C PHE A 302 2.94 -30.79 -19.63
N VAL A 303 2.19 -31.88 -19.46
CA VAL A 303 0.91 -31.89 -18.73
C VAL A 303 1.14 -32.53 -17.36
N GLY A 304 1.03 -31.75 -16.28
CA GLY A 304 1.19 -32.20 -14.89
C GLY A 304 2.50 -32.97 -14.65
N HIS A 305 3.56 -32.27 -14.25
CA HIS A 305 4.89 -32.86 -14.18
C HIS A 305 5.34 -33.13 -12.74
N THR A 306 5.83 -34.34 -12.45
CA THR A 306 6.29 -34.71 -11.09
C THR A 306 7.76 -35.11 -11.08
N ILE A 307 8.53 -34.46 -10.21
CA ILE A 307 9.94 -34.73 -9.95
C ILE A 307 10.04 -35.65 -8.72
N THR A 308 10.40 -36.92 -8.95
CA THR A 308 10.51 -37.94 -7.89
C THR A 308 11.94 -38.22 -7.44
N GLY A 309 12.94 -37.61 -8.08
CA GLY A 309 14.35 -37.76 -7.75
C GLY A 309 15.17 -36.54 -8.17
N ASN A 310 16.45 -36.52 -7.79
CA ASN A 310 17.33 -35.38 -8.07
C ASN A 310 17.45 -35.15 -9.58
N THR A 311 16.98 -33.99 -10.03
CA THR A 311 16.83 -33.63 -11.44
C THR A 311 17.43 -32.25 -11.70
N THR A 312 18.13 -32.09 -12.81
CA THR A 312 18.67 -30.80 -13.27
C THR A 312 18.13 -30.48 -14.65
N TRP A 313 17.48 -29.33 -14.78
CA TRP A 313 17.02 -28.77 -16.05
C TRP A 313 18.02 -27.75 -16.58
N THR A 314 18.31 -27.87 -17.87
CA THR A 314 19.25 -27.07 -18.64
C THR A 314 18.64 -26.79 -20.01
N THR A 315 19.13 -25.78 -20.71
CA THR A 315 18.70 -25.48 -22.09
C THR A 315 18.91 -26.66 -23.05
N ALA A 316 19.83 -27.59 -22.75
CA ALA A 316 20.13 -28.73 -23.61
C ALA A 316 19.24 -29.96 -23.39
N ASN A 317 18.58 -30.08 -22.23
CA ASN A 317 17.80 -31.27 -21.85
C ASN A 317 16.33 -30.97 -21.54
N THR A 318 15.85 -29.80 -21.94
CA THR A 318 14.45 -29.40 -21.83
C THR A 318 13.93 -28.95 -23.18
N PRO A 319 12.59 -28.98 -23.41
CA PRO A 319 12.01 -28.57 -24.68
C PRO A 319 12.39 -27.14 -25.07
N ASN A 320 12.36 -26.86 -26.37
CA ASN A 320 12.50 -25.51 -26.92
C ASN A 320 13.71 -24.73 -26.39
N ASN A 321 14.85 -25.43 -26.26
CA ASN A 321 16.11 -24.89 -25.73
C ASN A 321 15.99 -24.27 -24.33
N GLY A 322 15.12 -24.82 -23.47
CA GLY A 322 14.88 -24.30 -22.13
C GLY A 322 13.71 -23.34 -22.01
N ASN A 323 12.91 -23.12 -23.04
CA ASN A 323 11.76 -22.23 -22.99
C ASN A 323 10.44 -23.00 -23.22
N PHE A 324 9.80 -23.49 -22.17
CA PHE A 324 8.71 -24.46 -22.32
C PHE A 324 7.55 -24.22 -21.35
N LEU A 325 6.39 -24.73 -21.72
CA LEU A 325 5.12 -24.62 -21.02
C LEU A 325 4.80 -25.87 -20.22
N ILE A 326 4.41 -25.68 -18.96
CA ILE A 326 3.74 -26.69 -18.15
C ILE A 326 2.26 -26.32 -17.99
N GLY A 327 1.38 -27.19 -18.49
CA GLY A 327 -0.04 -27.18 -18.20
C GLY A 327 -0.33 -28.04 -16.96
N GLY A 328 -0.90 -27.45 -15.91
CA GLY A 328 -1.10 -28.11 -14.62
C GLY A 328 0.12 -28.01 -13.70
N ASP A 329 0.11 -28.73 -12.58
CA ASP A 329 1.09 -28.51 -11.52
C ASP A 329 2.45 -29.15 -11.83
N LEU A 330 3.53 -28.43 -11.50
CA LEU A 330 4.88 -28.97 -11.35
C LEU A 330 5.09 -29.34 -9.88
N VAL A 331 5.20 -30.63 -9.57
CA VAL A 331 5.32 -31.13 -8.20
C VAL A 331 6.70 -31.72 -7.96
N ILE A 332 7.40 -31.26 -6.92
CA ILE A 332 8.64 -31.88 -6.44
C ILE A 332 8.30 -32.70 -5.20
N GLU A 333 8.45 -34.02 -5.32
CA GLU A 333 8.12 -34.97 -4.25
C GLU A 333 9.17 -34.97 -3.12
N GLY A 334 8.77 -35.41 -1.94
CA GLY A 334 9.66 -35.48 -0.78
C GLY A 334 10.89 -36.36 -1.05
N GLY A 335 12.07 -35.84 -0.69
CA GLY A 335 13.37 -36.47 -0.95
C GLY A 335 13.97 -36.12 -2.31
N ALA A 336 13.24 -35.44 -3.20
CA ALA A 336 13.73 -34.99 -4.48
C ALA A 336 14.25 -33.55 -4.45
N THR A 337 15.22 -33.27 -5.32
CA THR A 337 15.71 -31.91 -5.60
C THR A 337 15.53 -31.59 -7.08
N LEU A 338 14.91 -30.47 -7.41
CA LEU A 338 14.93 -29.90 -8.75
C LEU A 338 15.92 -28.73 -8.80
N THR A 339 16.84 -28.75 -9.76
CA THR A 339 17.69 -27.60 -10.09
C THR A 339 17.30 -27.06 -11.47
N ILE A 340 16.93 -25.80 -11.55
CA ILE A 340 16.61 -25.13 -12.82
C ILE A 340 17.75 -24.17 -13.14
N ASN A 341 18.60 -24.51 -14.12
CA ASN A 341 19.78 -23.72 -14.47
C ASN A 341 19.42 -22.40 -15.15
N ALA A 342 20.39 -21.47 -15.13
CA ALA A 342 20.30 -20.21 -15.86
C ALA A 342 20.03 -20.47 -17.36
N GLY A 343 19.19 -19.62 -17.96
CA GLY A 343 18.73 -19.75 -19.35
C GLY A 343 17.51 -20.65 -19.55
N VAL A 344 17.06 -21.37 -18.52
CA VAL A 344 15.78 -22.10 -18.54
C VAL A 344 14.66 -21.18 -18.05
N THR A 345 13.60 -21.06 -18.83
CA THR A 345 12.34 -20.36 -18.53
C THR A 345 11.20 -21.38 -18.55
N VAL A 346 10.52 -21.50 -17.42
CA VAL A 346 9.33 -22.35 -17.28
C VAL A 346 8.10 -21.47 -17.26
N HIS A 347 7.23 -21.66 -18.25
CA HIS A 347 5.93 -21.00 -18.36
C HIS A 347 4.84 -21.85 -17.71
N PHE A 348 3.92 -21.21 -17.00
CA PHE A 348 2.80 -21.85 -16.34
C PHE A 348 1.46 -21.36 -16.89
N GLY A 349 0.50 -22.28 -16.98
CA GLY A 349 -0.92 -21.93 -17.16
C GLY A 349 -1.51 -21.21 -15.96
N GLU A 350 -2.63 -20.51 -16.14
CA GLU A 350 -3.17 -19.63 -15.09
C GLU A 350 -3.50 -20.36 -13.78
N GLN A 351 -4.00 -21.59 -13.90
CA GLN A 351 -4.35 -22.45 -12.77
C GLN A 351 -3.17 -23.29 -12.25
N SER A 352 -2.04 -23.24 -12.95
CA SER A 352 -0.85 -24.07 -12.71
C SER A 352 0.04 -23.48 -11.62
N ARG A 353 0.74 -24.36 -10.89
CA ARG A 353 1.56 -24.01 -9.72
C ARG A 353 2.83 -24.84 -9.70
N LEU A 354 3.87 -24.33 -9.02
CA LEU A 354 5.03 -25.13 -8.63
C LEU A 354 4.88 -25.52 -7.16
N ILE A 355 4.80 -26.80 -6.84
CA ILE A 355 4.65 -27.32 -5.48
C ILE A 355 5.94 -28.00 -5.03
N ILE A 356 6.53 -27.51 -3.94
CA ILE A 356 7.66 -28.14 -3.24
C ILE A 356 7.10 -28.78 -1.97
N LYS A 357 6.99 -30.12 -1.96
CA LYS A 357 6.44 -30.88 -0.82
C LYS A 357 7.39 -30.90 0.39
N PRO A 358 6.91 -31.31 1.58
CA PRO A 358 7.79 -31.61 2.72
C PRO A 358 9.00 -32.46 2.30
N ASN A 359 10.20 -32.13 2.79
CA ASN A 359 11.47 -32.79 2.44
C ASN A 359 11.88 -32.67 0.95
N ALA A 360 11.26 -31.81 0.16
CA ALA A 360 11.68 -31.51 -1.21
C ALA A 360 12.49 -30.22 -1.30
N ARG A 361 13.27 -30.06 -2.37
CA ARG A 361 14.07 -28.86 -2.61
C ARG A 361 13.98 -28.35 -4.04
N LEU A 362 13.85 -27.03 -4.20
CA LEU A 362 14.10 -26.33 -5.47
C LEU A 362 15.35 -25.46 -5.34
N THR A 363 16.25 -25.55 -6.32
CA THR A 363 17.34 -24.59 -6.52
C THR A 363 17.14 -23.88 -7.86
N LEU A 364 16.88 -22.58 -7.83
CA LEU A 364 16.46 -21.81 -9.00
C LEU A 364 17.57 -20.83 -9.43
N TYR A 365 18.06 -21.00 -10.65
CA TYR A 365 18.89 -20.04 -11.38
C TYR A 365 18.18 -19.47 -12.62
N GLY A 366 17.17 -20.17 -13.14
CA GLY A 366 16.35 -19.77 -14.29
C GLY A 366 15.17 -18.86 -13.92
N ALA A 367 14.17 -18.85 -14.80
CA ALA A 367 12.96 -18.04 -14.67
C ALA A 367 11.70 -18.89 -14.53
N LEU A 368 10.76 -18.45 -13.68
CA LEU A 368 9.40 -18.98 -13.55
C LEU A 368 8.41 -17.86 -13.83
N THR A 369 7.55 -18.03 -14.82
CA THR A 369 6.59 -16.98 -15.25
C THR A 369 5.32 -17.61 -15.80
N GLY A 370 4.30 -16.80 -16.08
CA GLY A 370 3.10 -17.26 -16.79
C GLY A 370 3.35 -17.37 -18.29
N MET A 371 2.36 -17.89 -19.02
CA MET A 371 2.39 -17.90 -20.49
C MET A 371 2.34 -16.52 -21.13
N GLY A 372 2.58 -16.45 -22.44
CA GLY A 372 2.56 -15.19 -23.18
C GLY A 372 3.81 -14.36 -22.94
N CYS A 373 4.07 -13.46 -23.87
CA CYS A 373 5.27 -12.63 -23.86
C CYS A 373 5.41 -11.68 -22.65
N ARG A 374 4.29 -11.34 -21.98
CA ARG A 374 4.27 -10.53 -20.75
C ARG A 374 4.12 -11.34 -19.47
N GLY A 375 3.96 -12.66 -19.60
CA GLY A 375 3.62 -13.57 -18.51
C GLY A 375 2.24 -13.29 -17.92
N TYR A 376 1.25 -14.11 -18.29
CA TYR A 376 -0.08 -14.11 -17.67
C TYR A 376 0.02 -14.45 -16.19
N THR A 377 -1.08 -14.17 -15.48
CA THR A 377 -1.20 -14.60 -14.09
C THR A 377 -1.02 -16.12 -14.02
N TRP A 378 -0.22 -16.62 -13.08
CA TRP A 378 -0.19 -18.03 -12.67
C TRP A 378 -0.21 -18.12 -11.15
N GLN A 379 -0.38 -19.31 -10.56
CA GLN A 379 -0.61 -19.40 -9.10
C GLN A 379 0.67 -19.22 -8.26
N GLY A 380 1.85 -19.32 -8.85
CA GLY A 380 3.13 -19.16 -8.17
C GLY A 380 3.71 -20.41 -7.53
N VAL A 381 4.74 -20.19 -6.71
CA VAL A 381 5.48 -21.26 -6.01
C VAL A 381 4.88 -21.52 -4.63
N LYS A 382 4.57 -22.77 -4.30
CA LYS A 382 4.08 -23.22 -2.99
C LYS A 382 5.14 -24.10 -2.32
N VAL A 383 5.77 -23.58 -1.28
CA VAL A 383 6.75 -24.31 -0.45
C VAL A 383 6.06 -24.83 0.79
N TRP A 384 5.72 -26.11 0.79
CA TRP A 384 4.94 -26.70 1.88
C TRP A 384 5.82 -26.96 3.09
N GLY A 385 5.27 -26.64 4.25
CA GLY A 385 5.79 -27.11 5.52
C GLY A 385 5.44 -28.58 5.79
N SER A 386 5.41 -28.99 7.05
CA SER A 386 5.07 -30.37 7.46
C SER A 386 3.82 -30.42 8.33
N ALA A 387 3.08 -31.53 8.24
CA ALA A 387 1.96 -31.85 9.12
C ALA A 387 2.17 -33.27 9.71
N PRO A 388 2.27 -33.42 11.06
CA PRO A 388 2.26 -32.36 12.07
C PRO A 388 3.43 -31.38 11.90
N SER A 389 3.32 -30.19 12.50
CA SER A 389 4.37 -29.18 12.46
C SER A 389 5.67 -29.71 13.06
N GLN A 390 6.78 -29.53 12.35
CA GLN A 390 8.12 -29.97 12.74
C GLN A 390 9.13 -28.85 12.57
N SER A 391 10.23 -28.92 13.32
CA SER A 391 11.33 -27.96 13.22
C SER A 391 11.88 -27.81 11.79
N GLN A 392 12.35 -26.60 11.48
CA GLN A 392 13.07 -26.31 10.23
C GLN A 392 14.54 -26.81 10.25
N TYR A 393 15.05 -27.22 11.40
CA TYR A 393 16.39 -27.82 11.48
C TYR A 393 16.39 -29.24 10.91
N ALA A 394 17.53 -29.65 10.33
CA ALA A 394 17.67 -31.00 9.80
C ALA A 394 17.79 -32.02 10.94
N VAL A 395 16.91 -33.01 11.00
CA VAL A 395 16.95 -34.11 11.97
C VAL A 395 17.33 -35.38 11.23
N GLY A 396 18.43 -36.03 11.63
CA GLY A 396 18.95 -37.21 10.92
C GLY A 396 19.37 -36.93 9.48
N GLY A 397 19.77 -35.69 9.16
CA GLY A 397 20.15 -35.27 7.81
C GLY A 397 18.98 -34.88 6.90
N VAL A 398 17.73 -34.97 7.38
CA VAL A 398 16.52 -34.67 6.62
C VAL A 398 15.90 -33.36 7.12
N LYS A 399 15.56 -32.46 6.20
CA LYS A 399 14.74 -31.28 6.50
C LYS A 399 13.27 -31.67 6.36
N ALA A 400 12.47 -31.50 7.40
CA ALA A 400 11.05 -31.86 7.37
C ALA A 400 10.24 -30.97 6.41
N GLN A 401 10.59 -29.68 6.36
CA GLN A 401 9.92 -28.69 5.51
C GLN A 401 10.44 -28.77 4.07
N GLY A 402 9.61 -28.39 3.09
CA GLY A 402 10.09 -28.06 1.76
C GLY A 402 11.01 -26.84 1.79
N SER A 403 11.90 -26.71 0.81
CA SER A 403 12.83 -25.58 0.73
C SER A 403 13.03 -25.05 -0.68
N ILE A 404 13.12 -23.74 -0.81
CA ILE A 404 13.53 -23.06 -2.04
C ILE A 404 14.79 -22.23 -1.83
N ASP A 405 15.74 -22.37 -2.75
CA ASP A 405 16.89 -21.50 -2.88
C ASP A 405 16.81 -20.73 -4.21
N CYS A 406 16.65 -19.40 -4.15
CA CYS A 406 16.77 -18.54 -5.32
C CYS A 406 18.20 -18.04 -5.44
N MET A 407 18.82 -18.26 -6.60
CA MET A 407 20.21 -17.89 -6.86
C MET A 407 20.28 -16.59 -7.66
N SER A 408 21.46 -15.98 -7.70
CA SER A 408 21.67 -14.69 -8.36
C SER A 408 21.26 -14.75 -9.83
N GLY A 409 20.43 -13.79 -10.25
CA GLY A 409 19.88 -13.70 -11.61
C GLY A 409 18.61 -14.52 -11.85
N SER A 410 18.13 -15.32 -10.89
CA SER A 410 16.84 -16.00 -11.02
C SER A 410 15.67 -15.02 -11.00
N LEU A 411 14.56 -15.42 -11.65
CA LEU A 411 13.36 -14.61 -11.81
C LEU A 411 12.11 -15.43 -11.44
N ILE A 412 11.24 -14.84 -10.64
CA ILE A 412 9.87 -15.30 -10.44
C ILE A 412 8.97 -14.10 -10.72
N GLU A 413 8.10 -14.20 -11.71
CA GLU A 413 7.24 -13.07 -12.07
C GLU A 413 5.81 -13.47 -12.41
N ASN A 414 4.91 -12.47 -12.35
CA ASN A 414 3.52 -12.59 -12.79
C ASN A 414 2.70 -13.66 -12.05
N ALA A 415 3.18 -14.11 -10.89
CA ALA A 415 2.45 -15.04 -10.05
C ALA A 415 1.44 -14.28 -9.17
N LYS A 416 0.28 -14.88 -8.88
CA LYS A 416 -0.70 -14.39 -7.91
C LYS A 416 -0.06 -14.23 -6.52
N VAL A 417 0.77 -15.19 -6.13
CA VAL A 417 1.71 -15.08 -5.01
C VAL A 417 3.05 -15.59 -5.51
N GLY A 418 4.10 -14.77 -5.50
CA GLY A 418 5.43 -15.18 -5.99
C GLY A 418 5.92 -16.46 -5.31
N ILE A 419 6.02 -16.42 -3.98
CA ILE A 419 6.37 -17.57 -3.16
C ILE A 419 5.47 -17.64 -1.92
N GLN A 420 4.69 -18.71 -1.81
CA GLN A 420 3.83 -19.03 -0.68
C GLN A 420 4.52 -20.09 0.20
N LEU A 421 4.83 -19.77 1.46
CA LEU A 421 5.62 -20.65 2.35
C LEU A 421 4.78 -21.60 3.22
N TYR A 422 3.65 -22.00 2.66
CA TYR A 422 2.72 -22.97 3.24
C TYR A 422 1.91 -23.64 2.14
N GLY A 423 1.24 -24.75 2.43
CA GLY A 423 0.18 -25.25 1.55
C GLY A 423 -0.20 -26.72 1.73
N PRO A 424 -1.42 -27.13 1.32
CA PRO A 424 -2.45 -26.27 0.72
C PRO A 424 -3.18 -25.39 1.75
N THR A 425 -2.96 -25.59 3.05
CA THR A 425 -3.54 -24.79 4.13
C THR A 425 -2.44 -24.39 5.12
N TYR A 426 -2.76 -23.51 6.09
CA TYR A 426 -1.83 -23.09 7.15
C TYR A 426 -1.34 -24.24 8.04
N THR A 427 -2.00 -25.40 8.04
CA THR A 427 -1.53 -26.59 8.77
C THR A 427 -0.18 -27.12 8.27
N LEU A 428 0.21 -26.73 7.06
CA LEU A 428 1.48 -27.05 6.40
C LEU A 428 2.30 -25.76 6.21
N ALA A 429 2.30 -24.85 7.19
CA ALA A 429 3.19 -23.70 7.22
C ALA A 429 4.61 -24.08 7.69
N GLY A 430 5.61 -23.25 7.34
CA GLY A 430 7.00 -23.43 7.76
C GLY A 430 7.99 -23.73 6.63
N GLY A 431 7.58 -23.59 5.36
CA GLY A 431 8.47 -23.75 4.20
C GLY A 431 9.72 -22.88 4.29
N GLN A 432 10.89 -23.42 3.94
CA GLN A 432 12.16 -22.69 4.07
C GLN A 432 12.48 -21.90 2.81
N ILE A 433 13.08 -20.72 2.97
CA ILE A 433 13.46 -19.85 1.86
C ILE A 433 14.84 -19.22 2.07
N SER A 434 15.65 -19.25 1.03
CA SER A 434 16.91 -18.52 0.96
C SER A 434 17.10 -17.96 -0.44
N CYS A 435 16.97 -16.65 -0.62
CA CYS A 435 17.09 -16.02 -1.94
C CYS A 435 18.22 -14.99 -1.93
N ILE A 436 19.11 -15.08 -2.92
CA ILE A 436 20.27 -14.20 -3.07
C ILE A 436 20.31 -13.66 -4.51
N GLY A 437 20.24 -12.35 -4.70
CA GLY A 437 20.37 -11.72 -6.03
C GLY A 437 19.26 -12.06 -7.03
N ALA A 438 18.12 -12.57 -6.57
CA ALA A 438 16.97 -12.90 -7.42
C ALA A 438 16.01 -11.72 -7.59
N THR A 439 15.13 -11.80 -8.58
CA THR A 439 14.05 -10.83 -8.83
C THR A 439 12.69 -11.49 -8.63
N ILE A 440 11.82 -10.83 -7.86
CA ILE A 440 10.38 -11.17 -7.76
C ILE A 440 9.59 -9.99 -8.32
N LYS A 441 8.93 -10.19 -9.47
CA LYS A 441 8.33 -9.09 -10.24
C LYS A 441 6.83 -9.27 -10.48
N ASN A 442 6.07 -8.18 -10.38
CA ASN A 442 4.65 -8.11 -10.76
C ASN A 442 3.78 -9.19 -10.10
N CYS A 443 4.02 -9.45 -8.82
CA CYS A 443 3.17 -10.32 -8.00
C CYS A 443 2.34 -9.44 -7.04
N PRO A 444 1.01 -9.61 -6.92
CA PRO A 444 0.20 -8.93 -5.90
C PRO A 444 0.78 -9.12 -4.50
N ILE A 445 1.23 -10.35 -4.21
CA ILE A 445 2.04 -10.65 -3.04
C ILE A 445 3.35 -11.29 -3.51
N GLY A 446 4.49 -10.67 -3.19
CA GLY A 446 5.80 -11.22 -3.57
C GLY A 446 6.13 -12.50 -2.82
N VAL A 447 6.16 -12.44 -1.49
CA VAL A 447 6.33 -13.60 -0.60
C VAL A 447 5.32 -13.57 0.53
N GLU A 448 4.71 -14.71 0.82
CA GLU A 448 3.71 -14.86 1.88
C GLU A 448 4.14 -15.90 2.92
N PHE A 449 4.18 -15.47 4.18
CA PHE A 449 4.41 -16.33 5.35
C PHE A 449 3.12 -16.51 6.13
N ALA A 450 2.77 -17.77 6.38
CA ALA A 450 1.71 -18.15 7.30
C ALA A 450 2.26 -18.37 8.73
N PRO A 451 1.39 -18.30 9.77
CA PRO A 451 1.80 -18.48 11.16
C PRO A 451 2.57 -19.78 11.40
N TYR A 452 3.81 -19.65 11.87
CA TYR A 452 4.67 -20.78 12.22
C TYR A 452 5.77 -20.32 13.19
N GLN A 453 5.89 -21.02 14.32
CA GLN A 453 6.96 -20.83 15.30
C GLN A 453 8.00 -21.94 15.14
N ASN A 454 9.19 -21.61 14.63
CA ASN A 454 10.29 -22.58 14.60
C ASN A 454 10.75 -22.90 16.02
N PHE A 455 11.37 -24.06 16.19
CA PHE A 455 11.87 -24.53 17.48
C PHE A 455 13.11 -25.42 17.34
N TRP A 456 13.86 -25.58 18.42
CA TRP A 456 15.02 -26.46 18.48
C TRP A 456 14.60 -27.93 18.69
N PRO A 457 14.97 -28.86 17.79
CA PRO A 457 14.44 -30.23 17.88
C PRO A 457 15.30 -31.17 18.73
N PHE A 458 16.52 -30.77 19.10
CA PHE A 458 17.49 -31.65 19.73
C PHE A 458 17.44 -31.58 21.26
N SER A 459 17.71 -32.70 21.93
CA SER A 459 17.83 -32.77 23.39
C SER A 459 19.10 -32.12 23.94
N LEU A 460 20.08 -31.86 23.08
CA LEU A 460 21.31 -31.15 23.41
C LEU A 460 21.37 -29.80 22.67
N PRO A 461 21.76 -28.70 23.35
CA PRO A 461 22.02 -28.62 24.80
C PRO A 461 20.78 -28.92 25.67
N THR A 462 20.99 -29.48 26.87
CA THR A 462 19.90 -29.85 27.79
C THR A 462 18.99 -28.65 28.06
N GLY A 463 17.67 -28.85 28.02
CA GLY A 463 16.67 -27.80 28.26
C GLY A 463 16.32 -26.96 27.02
N GLN A 464 17.00 -27.16 25.89
CA GLN A 464 16.74 -26.43 24.64
C GLN A 464 15.66 -27.09 23.77
N GLN A 465 15.33 -28.36 23.98
CA GLN A 465 14.36 -29.05 23.13
C GLN A 465 12.98 -28.38 23.20
N GLY A 466 12.42 -28.03 22.04
CA GLY A 466 11.14 -27.33 21.93
C GLY A 466 11.22 -25.82 22.13
N GLN A 467 12.38 -25.27 22.48
CA GLN A 467 12.53 -23.82 22.67
C GLN A 467 12.37 -23.07 21.34
N PRO A 468 11.75 -21.87 21.34
CA PRO A 468 11.57 -21.05 20.15
C PRO A 468 12.88 -20.76 19.41
N ARG A 469 12.80 -20.74 18.08
CA ARG A 469 13.89 -20.36 17.18
C ARG A 469 13.40 -19.41 16.10
N ASN A 470 14.35 -18.70 15.51
CA ASN A 470 14.09 -17.91 14.33
C ASN A 470 13.72 -18.81 13.14
N TYR A 471 12.84 -18.28 12.30
CA TYR A 471 12.44 -18.89 11.04
C TYR A 471 13.65 -18.99 10.10
N VAL A 472 13.75 -20.08 9.36
CA VAL A 472 14.78 -20.26 8.32
C VAL A 472 14.31 -19.56 7.04
N GLY A 473 14.44 -18.23 7.03
CA GLY A 473 14.00 -17.36 5.94
C GLY A 473 14.96 -16.18 5.77
N SER A 474 15.62 -16.09 4.62
CA SER A 474 16.57 -15.01 4.33
C SER A 474 16.52 -14.51 2.89
N PHE A 475 16.66 -13.19 2.75
CA PHE A 475 16.72 -12.47 1.48
C PHE A 475 17.96 -11.58 1.48
N THR A 476 18.81 -11.73 0.46
CA THR A 476 20.03 -10.92 0.32
C THR A 476 20.09 -10.35 -1.09
N SER A 477 20.14 -9.03 -1.21
CA SER A 477 20.23 -8.34 -2.51
C SER A 477 19.11 -8.73 -3.48
N ILE A 478 17.89 -8.91 -2.97
CA ILE A 478 16.71 -9.24 -3.78
C ILE A 478 16.11 -7.98 -4.38
N SER A 479 15.65 -8.07 -5.63
CA SER A 479 14.85 -7.04 -6.27
C SER A 479 13.38 -7.43 -6.28
N PHE A 480 12.57 -6.71 -5.51
CA PHE A 480 11.12 -6.73 -5.62
C PHE A 480 10.66 -5.55 -6.47
N LEU A 481 9.91 -5.83 -7.54
CA LEU A 481 9.51 -4.83 -8.52
C LEU A 481 8.05 -5.00 -8.94
N THR A 482 7.29 -3.90 -8.95
CA THR A 482 5.98 -3.82 -9.58
C THR A 482 6.01 -2.67 -10.60
N ASN A 483 5.69 -2.95 -11.86
CA ASN A 483 5.65 -1.97 -12.95
C ASN A 483 4.33 -2.04 -13.75
N ASP A 484 4.20 -1.22 -14.80
CA ASP A 484 2.97 -1.15 -15.61
C ASP A 484 2.67 -2.43 -16.41
N ASP A 485 3.62 -3.37 -16.54
CA ASP A 485 3.38 -4.71 -17.12
C ASP A 485 2.65 -5.65 -16.14
N TYR A 486 2.00 -5.12 -15.10
CA TYR A 486 1.36 -5.90 -14.04
C TYR A 486 0.09 -6.60 -14.57
N PRO A 487 0.05 -7.94 -14.64
CA PRO A 487 -0.98 -8.66 -15.39
C PRO A 487 -2.23 -9.03 -14.58
N HIS A 488 -2.34 -8.56 -13.33
CA HIS A 488 -3.42 -8.99 -12.44
C HIS A 488 -4.54 -7.95 -12.39
N SER A 489 -5.78 -8.42 -12.33
CA SER A 489 -6.95 -7.59 -12.04
C SER A 489 -6.99 -7.12 -10.58
N GLN A 490 -6.47 -7.94 -9.65
CA GLN A 490 -6.37 -7.58 -8.23
C GLN A 490 -5.27 -6.53 -8.02
N PRO A 491 -5.45 -5.55 -7.11
CA PRO A 491 -4.44 -4.54 -6.84
C PRO A 491 -3.17 -5.16 -6.24
N PHE A 492 -2.04 -4.47 -6.44
CA PHE A 492 -0.80 -4.84 -5.76
C PHE A 492 -0.97 -4.64 -4.25
N HIS A 493 -0.62 -5.66 -3.46
CA HIS A 493 -0.73 -5.62 -2.00
C HIS A 493 0.63 -5.39 -1.37
N SER A 494 1.56 -6.35 -1.45
CA SER A 494 2.81 -6.26 -0.70
C SER A 494 3.95 -7.08 -1.28
N PHE A 495 5.19 -6.60 -1.19
CA PHE A 495 6.33 -7.42 -1.57
C PHE A 495 6.62 -8.54 -0.59
N VAL A 496 6.53 -8.27 0.71
CA VAL A 496 6.70 -9.28 1.77
C VAL A 496 5.55 -9.19 2.77
N HIS A 497 4.76 -10.26 2.84
CA HIS A 497 3.65 -10.41 3.78
C HIS A 497 4.02 -11.43 4.87
N MET A 498 4.11 -10.97 6.12
CA MET A 498 4.44 -11.81 7.27
C MET A 498 3.33 -11.83 8.31
N THR A 499 2.85 -13.03 8.63
CA THR A 499 1.88 -13.23 9.71
C THR A 499 2.37 -14.29 10.69
N GLY A 500 2.53 -13.93 11.96
CA GLY A 500 2.80 -14.90 13.04
C GLY A 500 4.15 -15.63 12.99
N VAL A 501 5.18 -15.05 12.36
CA VAL A 501 6.54 -15.62 12.20
C VAL A 501 7.61 -14.78 12.90
N ASN A 502 8.81 -15.31 13.14
CA ASN A 502 9.86 -14.56 13.82
C ASN A 502 11.24 -14.76 13.20
N GLY A 503 12.05 -13.71 13.16
CA GLY A 503 13.46 -13.76 12.80
C GLY A 503 13.74 -13.84 11.29
N ILE A 504 12.87 -13.28 10.45
CA ILE A 504 13.11 -13.17 9.00
C ILE A 504 14.20 -12.11 8.74
N ARG A 505 15.16 -12.43 7.86
CA ARG A 505 16.31 -11.57 7.56
C ARG A 505 16.23 -11.01 6.15
N LEU A 506 16.26 -9.69 5.99
CA LEU A 506 16.20 -8.99 4.72
C LEU A 506 17.39 -8.01 4.62
N SER A 507 18.37 -8.31 3.77
CA SER A 507 19.62 -7.55 3.67
C SER A 507 19.84 -6.99 2.26
N GLY A 508 20.02 -5.68 2.15
CA GLY A 508 20.29 -4.98 0.89
C GLY A 508 19.24 -5.20 -0.21
N CYS A 509 17.97 -5.36 0.14
CA CYS A 509 16.88 -5.66 -0.79
C CYS A 509 16.21 -4.36 -1.29
N SER A 510 15.71 -4.36 -2.53
CA SER A 510 14.93 -3.23 -3.09
C SER A 510 13.45 -3.58 -3.22
N TYR A 511 12.58 -2.64 -2.84
CA TYR A 511 11.13 -2.74 -2.83
C TYR A 511 10.55 -1.57 -3.62
N ILE A 512 10.27 -1.79 -4.91
CA ILE A 512 10.01 -0.69 -5.85
C ILE A 512 8.67 -0.89 -6.56
N ASN A 513 7.73 0.01 -6.32
CA ASN A 513 6.51 0.14 -7.12
C ASN A 513 6.62 1.38 -8.02
N ILE A 514 6.59 1.17 -9.34
CA ILE A 514 6.66 2.23 -10.35
C ILE A 514 5.41 2.30 -11.22
N ARG A 515 4.32 1.66 -10.78
CA ARG A 515 3.05 1.71 -11.51
C ARG A 515 2.44 3.10 -11.51
N ALA A 516 1.83 3.46 -12.62
CA ALA A 516 0.88 4.57 -12.68
C ALA A 516 -0.44 4.13 -12.02
N ILE A 517 -0.69 4.63 -10.81
CA ILE A 517 -1.88 4.26 -10.00
C ILE A 517 -2.75 5.51 -9.82
N GLN A 518 -4.03 5.39 -10.15
CA GLN A 518 -5.08 6.31 -9.74
C GLN A 518 -5.77 5.69 -8.53
N GLY A 519 -5.42 6.16 -7.34
CA GLY A 519 -5.85 5.59 -6.06
C GLY A 519 -6.48 6.63 -5.14
N SER A 520 -7.31 6.17 -4.21
CA SER A 520 -7.95 6.99 -3.17
C SER A 520 -7.57 6.54 -1.76
N SER A 521 -6.70 5.55 -1.64
CA SER A 521 -6.21 4.99 -0.39
C SER A 521 -4.71 4.76 -0.47
N LEU A 522 -3.96 4.99 0.61
CA LEU A 522 -2.53 4.67 0.67
C LEU A 522 -2.26 3.19 0.30
N ALA A 523 -3.18 2.29 0.66
CA ALA A 523 -3.06 0.86 0.32
C ALA A 523 -3.04 0.58 -1.19
N ASP A 524 -3.52 1.49 -2.04
CA ASP A 524 -3.52 1.31 -3.50
C ASP A 524 -2.10 1.25 -4.08
N TRP A 525 -1.14 1.89 -3.41
CA TRP A 525 0.30 1.81 -3.72
C TRP A 525 1.01 0.63 -3.03
N GLY A 526 0.32 -0.09 -2.16
CA GLY A 526 0.79 -1.28 -1.48
C GLY A 526 1.85 -1.04 -0.39
N TYR A 527 2.40 -2.17 0.08
CA TYR A 527 3.33 -2.26 1.20
C TYR A 527 4.68 -2.83 0.76
N GLY A 528 5.79 -2.24 1.20
CA GLY A 528 7.09 -2.88 1.08
C GLY A 528 7.14 -4.15 1.93
N ILE A 529 6.92 -3.96 3.23
CA ILE A 529 6.74 -5.03 4.21
C ILE A 529 5.42 -4.82 4.93
N PHE A 530 4.57 -5.85 4.95
CA PHE A 530 3.34 -5.90 5.74
C PHE A 530 3.45 -7.02 6.78
N ALA A 531 3.54 -6.66 8.06
CA ALA A 531 3.90 -7.57 9.14
C ALA A 531 2.91 -7.52 10.31
N ASN A 532 2.27 -8.64 10.62
CA ASN A 532 1.34 -8.78 11.76
C ASN A 532 1.83 -9.89 12.69
N ASP A 533 2.01 -9.59 13.97
CA ASP A 533 2.60 -10.52 14.95
C ASP A 533 3.91 -11.16 14.43
N ALA A 534 4.71 -10.36 13.73
CA ALA A 534 5.88 -10.83 12.99
C ALA A 534 7.15 -10.05 13.30
N GLY A 535 8.23 -10.77 13.63
CA GLY A 535 9.55 -10.19 13.90
C GLY A 535 10.53 -10.41 12.76
N PHE A 536 11.28 -9.37 12.39
CA PHE A 536 12.19 -9.38 11.24
C PHE A 536 13.30 -8.34 11.38
N SER A 537 14.32 -8.44 10.53
CA SER A 537 15.40 -7.46 10.43
C SER A 537 15.61 -7.01 9.00
N VAL A 538 15.56 -5.70 8.76
CA VAL A 538 15.97 -5.05 7.51
C VAL A 538 17.33 -4.38 7.72
N THR A 539 18.33 -4.79 6.96
CA THR A 539 19.71 -4.26 7.05
C THR A 539 20.27 -3.93 5.68
N SER A 540 21.43 -3.27 5.65
CA SER A 540 22.25 -3.16 4.44
C SER A 540 23.15 -4.37 4.24
N GLN A 541 23.48 -4.69 3.00
CA GLN A 541 24.46 -5.71 2.63
C GLN A 541 25.83 -5.07 2.37
N CYS A 542 26.90 -5.62 2.93
CA CYS A 542 28.27 -5.14 2.65
C CYS A 542 28.69 -5.51 1.21
N SER A 543 29.21 -4.54 0.43
CA SER A 543 29.59 -4.71 -0.98
C SER A 543 31.07 -4.45 -1.30
N GLY A 544 31.94 -4.29 -0.28
CA GLY A 544 33.40 -4.11 -0.43
C GLY A 544 34.23 -5.37 -0.13
N ASN A 545 35.54 -5.31 -0.40
CA ASN A 545 36.47 -6.36 0.05
C ASN A 545 36.40 -6.45 1.59
N PRO A 546 36.35 -7.66 2.18
CA PRO A 546 36.31 -7.80 3.62
C PRO A 546 37.59 -7.21 4.22
N VAL A 547 37.45 -6.09 4.93
CA VAL A 547 38.49 -5.64 5.85
C VAL A 547 38.64 -6.75 6.90
N PRO A 548 39.86 -7.20 7.26
CA PRO A 548 40.01 -8.23 8.29
C PRO A 548 39.27 -7.79 9.56
N TYR A 549 38.36 -8.65 10.00
CA TYR A 549 37.52 -8.38 11.17
C TYR A 549 38.40 -8.04 12.39
N PRO A 550 38.06 -7.02 13.19
CA PRO A 550 36.87 -6.16 13.10
C PRO A 550 37.19 -4.88 12.30
N GLY A 551 36.76 -4.81 11.04
CA GLY A 551 36.89 -3.61 10.21
C GLY A 551 35.53 -3.19 9.65
N PRO A 552 35.23 -1.87 9.56
CA PRO A 552 33.98 -1.39 8.98
C PRO A 552 33.90 -1.73 7.49
N CYS A 553 32.70 -2.01 6.98
CA CYS A 553 32.52 -2.23 5.56
C CYS A 553 32.80 -0.94 4.77
N GLU A 554 33.51 -1.06 3.64
CA GLU A 554 33.88 0.09 2.79
C GLU A 554 32.68 0.68 2.01
N SER A 555 31.69 -0.15 1.65
CA SER A 555 30.49 0.28 0.93
C SER A 555 29.29 -0.62 1.26
N TYR A 556 28.10 -0.02 1.30
CA TYR A 556 26.87 -0.72 1.65
C TYR A 556 25.87 -0.68 0.49
N ILE A 557 25.25 -1.81 0.18
CA ILE A 557 23.99 -1.90 -0.57
C ILE A 557 22.88 -1.77 0.46
N HIS A 558 22.28 -0.58 0.52
CA HIS A 558 21.17 -0.30 1.42
C HIS A 558 19.90 -1.03 0.98
N SER A 559 19.07 -1.44 1.94
CA SER A 559 17.70 -1.83 1.60
C SER A 559 16.91 -0.57 1.23
N GLY A 560 16.13 -0.59 0.15
CA GLY A 560 15.47 0.60 -0.39
C GLY A 560 13.99 0.39 -0.63
N PHE A 561 13.15 1.32 -0.16
CA PHE A 561 11.69 1.34 -0.33
C PHE A 561 11.27 2.53 -1.18
N LYS A 562 10.52 2.27 -2.26
CA LYS A 562 10.18 3.31 -3.25
C LYS A 562 8.80 3.16 -3.88
N GLY A 563 8.06 4.26 -3.91
CA GLY A 563 6.79 4.37 -4.65
C GLY A 563 5.60 3.70 -3.94
N LEU A 564 5.63 3.63 -2.61
CA LEU A 564 4.74 2.79 -1.82
C LEU A 564 3.77 3.62 -0.96
N GLY A 565 2.64 3.00 -0.58
CA GLY A 565 1.79 3.54 0.47
C GLY A 565 2.53 3.52 1.80
N TYR A 566 3.06 2.34 2.13
CA TYR A 566 3.87 2.13 3.33
C TYR A 566 5.15 1.40 2.97
N GLY A 567 6.31 1.96 3.33
CA GLY A 567 7.58 1.23 3.22
C GLY A 567 7.56 -0.01 4.12
N VAL A 568 7.30 0.19 5.40
CA VAL A 568 7.10 -0.87 6.40
C VAL A 568 5.84 -0.58 7.22
N TYR A 569 4.93 -1.54 7.27
CA TYR A 569 3.78 -1.55 8.17
C TYR A 569 3.90 -2.71 9.15
N THR A 570 3.84 -2.41 10.45
CA THR A 570 3.83 -3.43 11.51
C THR A 570 2.64 -3.24 12.43
N ALA A 571 2.01 -4.34 12.83
CA ALA A 571 0.96 -4.31 13.83
C ALA A 571 1.00 -5.51 14.78
N ARG A 572 0.61 -5.28 16.03
CA ARG A 572 0.33 -6.35 17.01
C ARG A 572 -1.16 -6.71 16.98
N ILE A 573 -1.44 -7.99 16.75
CA ILE A 573 -2.76 -8.61 16.86
C ILE A 573 -2.89 -9.28 18.22
N VAL A 574 -1.96 -10.16 18.60
CA VAL A 574 -1.96 -10.80 19.94
C VAL A 574 -0.55 -10.89 20.49
N THR A 575 0.39 -11.32 19.65
CA THR A 575 1.77 -11.62 20.05
C THR A 575 2.71 -10.50 19.61
N ASN A 576 3.31 -9.80 20.58
CA ASN A 576 4.33 -8.81 20.26
C ASN A 576 5.61 -9.50 19.78
N ARG A 577 6.08 -9.13 18.58
CA ARG A 577 7.38 -9.54 18.06
C ARG A 577 8.15 -8.30 17.61
N PRO A 578 9.27 -7.98 18.26
CA PRO A 578 10.11 -6.85 17.87
C PRO A 578 10.68 -6.99 16.46
N TYR A 579 11.01 -5.86 15.84
CA TYR A 579 11.68 -5.82 14.55
C TYR A 579 12.76 -4.74 14.51
N THR A 580 13.69 -4.89 13.57
CA THR A 580 14.81 -3.95 13.37
C THR A 580 14.81 -3.44 11.94
N VAL A 581 14.93 -2.13 11.75
CA VAL A 581 15.18 -1.51 10.44
C VAL A 581 16.39 -0.61 10.59
N ARG A 582 17.45 -0.94 9.86
CA ARG A 582 18.71 -0.23 9.94
C ARG A 582 19.34 -0.01 8.58
N GLN A 583 19.94 1.17 8.39
CA GLN A 583 20.63 1.54 7.16
C GLN A 583 19.75 1.31 5.92
N ALA A 584 18.46 1.63 6.02
CA ALA A 584 17.51 1.57 4.93
C ALA A 584 17.19 2.96 4.38
N ASN A 585 16.82 3.02 3.10
CA ASN A 585 16.42 4.24 2.41
C ASN A 585 14.92 4.19 2.10
N PHE A 586 14.21 5.27 2.39
CA PHE A 586 12.80 5.46 2.09
C PHE A 586 12.64 6.68 1.18
N GLU A 587 12.16 6.45 -0.03
CA GLU A 587 11.93 7.48 -1.05
C GLU A 587 10.51 7.33 -1.59
N LYS A 588 9.80 8.42 -1.88
CA LYS A 588 8.48 8.33 -2.53
C LYS A 588 7.52 7.34 -1.85
N CYS A 589 7.54 7.30 -0.53
CA CYS A 589 6.56 6.55 0.27
C CYS A 589 5.62 7.55 0.93
N PHE A 590 4.31 7.31 0.97
CA PHE A 590 3.42 8.16 1.78
C PHE A 590 3.82 8.09 3.25
N VAL A 591 4.06 6.88 3.76
CA VAL A 591 4.63 6.65 5.08
C VAL A 591 5.84 5.73 4.96
N GLY A 592 6.99 6.14 5.50
CA GLY A 592 8.19 5.30 5.53
C GLY A 592 7.99 4.07 6.41
N ILE A 593 7.76 4.28 7.71
CA ILE A 593 7.52 3.20 8.68
C ILE A 593 6.30 3.55 9.53
N ARG A 594 5.33 2.63 9.61
CA ARG A 594 4.17 2.71 10.51
C ARG A 594 4.18 1.56 11.50
N ASN A 595 4.31 1.87 12.78
CA ASN A 595 4.37 0.93 13.88
C ASN A 595 3.12 1.06 14.76
N LYS A 596 2.29 0.02 14.78
CA LYS A 596 1.05 0.00 15.55
C LYS A 596 1.07 -1.03 16.66
N SER A 597 1.14 -0.60 17.92
CA SER A 597 1.16 -1.47 19.10
C SER A 597 2.34 -2.44 19.22
N VAL A 598 3.30 -2.41 18.29
CA VAL A 598 4.52 -3.22 18.39
C VAL A 598 5.51 -2.49 19.29
N THR A 599 5.85 -3.12 20.40
CA THR A 599 6.87 -2.65 21.35
C THR A 599 8.21 -3.32 21.04
N GLY A 600 9.30 -2.57 21.15
CA GLY A 600 10.65 -3.10 20.97
C GLY A 600 11.27 -2.88 19.60
N SER A 601 10.65 -2.07 18.74
CA SER A 601 11.21 -1.75 17.43
C SER A 601 12.56 -1.03 17.55
N THR A 602 13.52 -1.35 16.69
CA THR A 602 14.82 -0.68 16.61
C THR A 602 15.03 -0.03 15.24
N LEU A 603 15.00 1.30 15.19
CA LEU A 603 15.19 2.12 13.98
C LEU A 603 16.49 2.92 14.08
N LEU A 604 17.50 2.52 13.30
CA LEU A 604 18.85 3.08 13.38
C LEU A 604 19.41 3.44 12.00
N PHE A 605 20.00 4.63 11.83
CA PHE A 605 20.73 5.00 10.60
C PHE A 605 19.93 4.92 9.31
N ASN A 606 18.61 5.10 9.38
CA ASN A 606 17.77 5.09 8.20
C ASN A 606 17.70 6.48 7.58
N ASN A 607 17.57 6.54 6.27
CA ASN A 607 17.43 7.77 5.50
C ASN A 607 15.99 7.87 4.98
N PHE A 608 15.29 8.94 5.33
CA PHE A 608 13.96 9.27 4.85
C PHE A 608 14.05 10.51 3.96
N THR A 609 13.81 10.36 2.66
CA THR A 609 13.74 11.48 1.71
C THR A 609 12.28 11.86 1.50
N LEU A 610 11.88 12.98 2.09
CA LEU A 610 10.50 13.49 2.15
C LEU A 610 10.36 14.70 1.22
N GLY A 611 9.20 14.88 0.59
CA GLY A 611 8.91 15.94 -0.37
C GLY A 611 8.38 15.44 -1.71
N GLN A 612 8.58 14.16 -2.04
CA GLN A 612 8.09 13.53 -3.26
C GLN A 612 7.15 12.40 -2.90
N LEU A 613 5.87 12.50 -3.24
CA LEU A 613 4.87 11.45 -3.11
C LEU A 613 4.62 10.75 -4.44
N PRO A 614 4.19 9.47 -4.43
CA PRO A 614 3.68 8.79 -5.62
C PRO A 614 2.48 9.51 -6.25
N SER A 615 1.61 10.07 -5.41
CA SER A 615 0.43 10.88 -5.76
C SER A 615 0.12 11.83 -4.60
N THR A 616 -0.56 12.94 -4.85
CA THR A 616 -1.10 13.82 -3.79
C THR A 616 -2.48 13.37 -3.29
N ASP A 617 -3.06 12.35 -3.91
CA ASP A 617 -4.28 11.69 -3.44
C ASP A 617 -3.93 10.38 -2.72
N PRO A 618 -4.57 10.05 -1.59
CA PRO A 618 -5.63 10.82 -0.92
C PRO A 618 -5.12 11.94 0.00
N THR A 619 -3.81 12.13 0.13
CA THR A 619 -3.25 13.15 1.01
C THR A 619 -1.96 13.75 0.45
N GLY A 620 -1.77 15.05 0.66
CA GLY A 620 -0.51 15.75 0.40
C GLY A 620 0.55 15.54 1.49
N ASP A 621 0.24 14.80 2.56
CA ASP A 621 1.17 14.55 3.66
C ASP A 621 2.12 13.40 3.34
N GLN A 622 3.40 13.60 3.68
CA GLN A 622 4.43 12.57 3.62
C GLN A 622 5.13 12.43 4.97
N VAL A 623 5.18 11.20 5.50
CA VAL A 623 5.65 10.93 6.87
C VAL A 623 6.82 9.96 6.88
N GLY A 624 7.86 10.25 7.65
CA GLY A 624 8.98 9.36 7.88
C GLY A 624 8.59 8.16 8.75
N VAL A 625 8.31 8.39 10.03
CA VAL A 625 8.00 7.33 11.00
C VAL A 625 6.77 7.68 11.85
N ILE A 626 5.88 6.70 12.05
CA ILE A 626 4.73 6.80 12.95
C ILE A 626 4.81 5.69 14.00
N PHE A 627 4.73 6.06 15.28
CA PHE A 627 4.46 5.17 16.40
C PHE A 627 3.07 5.45 16.94
N GLU A 628 2.19 4.46 16.97
CA GLU A 628 0.82 4.65 17.45
C GLU A 628 0.32 3.48 18.30
N THR A 629 -0.55 3.81 19.27
CA THR A 629 -1.29 2.89 20.14
C THR A 629 -0.39 2.02 21.03
N ASP A 630 -0.47 2.19 22.37
CA ASP A 630 0.12 1.29 23.40
C ASP A 630 1.56 0.78 23.15
N VAL A 631 2.46 1.67 22.74
CA VAL A 631 3.88 1.35 22.51
C VAL A 631 4.71 1.61 23.77
N ALA A 632 5.00 0.57 24.54
CA ALA A 632 5.69 0.69 25.83
C ALA A 632 7.19 1.02 25.71
N GLY A 633 7.78 0.95 24.50
CA GLY A 633 9.17 1.32 24.25
C GLY A 633 9.63 1.03 22.83
N PHE A 634 10.59 1.82 22.36
CA PHE A 634 11.26 1.66 21.06
C PHE A 634 12.65 2.31 21.11
N THR A 635 13.48 2.01 20.10
CA THR A 635 14.71 2.73 19.80
C THR A 635 14.54 3.45 18.45
N CYS A 636 14.64 4.78 18.45
CA CYS A 636 14.58 5.61 17.24
C CYS A 636 15.71 6.65 17.28
N GLU A 637 16.88 6.27 16.75
CA GLU A 637 18.10 7.06 16.89
C GLU A 637 18.97 7.09 15.64
N GLU A 638 19.76 8.14 15.48
CA GLU A 638 20.73 8.31 14.39
C GLU A 638 20.10 8.22 12.99
N ASN A 639 18.79 8.50 12.86
CA ASN A 639 18.12 8.53 11.56
C ASN A 639 18.20 9.94 10.95
N GLU A 640 18.15 9.97 9.63
CA GLU A 640 18.25 11.17 8.80
C GLU A 640 16.91 11.39 8.08
N PHE A 641 16.27 12.53 8.31
CA PHE A 641 15.04 12.95 7.67
C PHE A 641 15.29 14.21 6.86
N ILE A 642 15.24 14.10 5.53
CA ILE A 642 15.63 15.17 4.60
C ILE A 642 14.44 15.53 3.72
N GLY A 643 14.05 16.79 3.78
CA GLY A 643 13.13 17.42 2.87
C GLY A 643 13.79 17.74 1.54
N VAL A 644 13.09 17.43 0.45
CA VAL A 644 13.48 17.75 -0.92
C VAL A 644 12.32 18.41 -1.64
N SER A 645 12.61 19.18 -2.69
CA SER A 645 11.54 19.74 -3.52
C SER A 645 10.76 18.63 -4.23
N GLY A 646 9.43 18.74 -4.21
CA GLY A 646 8.52 17.85 -4.91
C GLY A 646 7.06 18.26 -4.73
N ASN A 647 6.16 17.28 -4.77
CA ASN A 647 4.71 17.46 -4.76
C ASN A 647 4.06 17.25 -3.39
N ALA A 648 4.81 16.90 -2.33
CA ALA A 648 4.23 16.81 -1.00
C ALA A 648 3.90 18.22 -0.46
N GLU A 649 2.72 18.37 0.14
CA GLU A 649 2.27 19.62 0.78
C GLU A 649 2.86 19.75 2.18
N THR A 650 2.88 18.65 2.94
CA THR A 650 3.43 18.61 4.30
C THR A 650 4.41 17.45 4.42
N THR A 651 5.59 17.71 4.96
CA THR A 651 6.58 16.67 5.30
C THR A 651 6.78 16.59 6.81
N ILE A 652 6.68 15.38 7.36
CA ILE A 652 6.74 15.14 8.81
C ILE A 652 7.80 14.08 9.11
N GLY A 653 8.77 14.40 9.97
CA GLY A 653 9.83 13.48 10.35
C GLY A 653 9.30 12.30 11.18
N THR A 654 8.87 12.57 12.41
CA THR A 654 8.29 11.55 13.30
C THR A 654 6.92 11.94 13.85
N ILE A 655 6.07 10.94 14.09
CA ILE A 655 4.77 11.09 14.77
C ILE A 655 4.67 10.09 15.92
N CYS A 656 4.22 10.54 17.09
CA CYS A 656 3.80 9.69 18.21
C CYS A 656 2.33 9.95 18.56
N ILE A 657 1.49 8.93 18.49
CA ILE A 657 0.04 9.03 18.72
C ILE A 657 -0.38 8.04 19.78
N ASN A 658 -0.87 8.52 20.93
CA ASN A 658 -1.39 7.68 22.00
C ASN A 658 -0.45 6.49 22.33
N THR A 659 0.85 6.76 22.42
CA THR A 659 1.86 5.73 22.69
C THR A 659 1.93 5.37 24.18
N GLY A 660 1.14 6.05 25.02
CA GLY A 660 1.01 5.78 26.44
C GLY A 660 2.12 6.37 27.30
N ILE A 661 2.16 5.98 28.57
CA ILE A 661 2.88 6.69 29.63
C ILE A 661 4.32 6.22 29.84
N ALA A 662 4.71 5.05 29.33
CA ALA A 662 6.07 4.52 29.51
C ALA A 662 7.15 5.49 29.01
N ASN A 663 8.29 5.55 29.72
CA ASN A 663 9.44 6.35 29.28
C ASN A 663 10.00 5.81 27.97
N LYS A 664 10.19 6.71 27.01
CA LYS A 664 10.70 6.40 25.68
C LYS A 664 11.29 7.65 25.06
N THR A 665 12.24 7.45 24.15
CA THR A 665 13.05 8.55 23.67
C THR A 665 13.21 8.50 22.14
N ILE A 666 12.94 9.64 21.50
CA ILE A 666 13.40 9.90 20.13
C ILE A 666 14.64 10.77 20.28
N ARG A 667 15.81 10.26 19.85
CA ARG A 667 17.08 10.96 20.11
C ARG A 667 18.07 10.92 18.98
N ARG A 668 18.92 11.96 18.92
CA ARG A 668 20.04 12.05 17.97
C ARG A 668 19.63 11.81 16.51
N ASN A 669 18.40 12.15 16.14
CA ASN A 669 17.97 12.17 14.76
C ASN A 669 18.24 13.55 14.15
N ASN A 670 18.45 13.58 12.83
CA ASN A 670 18.62 14.81 12.07
C ASN A 670 17.38 15.08 11.22
N PHE A 671 16.81 16.27 11.37
CA PHE A 671 15.65 16.76 10.62
C PHE A 671 16.08 17.98 9.83
N HIS A 672 16.00 17.90 8.51
CA HIS A 672 16.47 18.98 7.62
C HIS A 672 15.45 19.30 6.54
N GLY A 673 15.04 20.56 6.38
CA GLY A 673 14.20 20.99 5.26
C GLY A 673 12.75 20.48 5.30
N LEU A 674 12.23 20.11 6.47
CA LEU A 674 10.89 19.53 6.66
C LEU A 674 9.85 20.60 7.01
N THR A 675 8.56 20.29 6.85
CA THR A 675 7.49 21.12 7.41
C THR A 675 7.43 20.96 8.93
N PHE A 676 7.40 19.71 9.41
CA PHE A 676 7.43 19.36 10.83
C PHE A 676 8.58 18.40 11.12
N GLY A 677 9.39 18.71 12.14
CA GLY A 677 10.40 17.78 12.63
C GLY A 677 9.75 16.61 13.37
N ASN A 678 9.03 16.93 14.45
CA ASN A 678 8.42 15.95 15.33
C ASN A 678 6.99 16.37 15.71
N LEU A 679 6.04 15.44 15.62
CA LEU A 679 4.65 15.63 15.98
C LEU A 679 4.23 14.63 17.07
N SER A 680 3.52 15.11 18.08
CA SER A 680 2.95 14.27 19.14
C SER A 680 1.48 14.59 19.37
N ASN A 681 0.62 13.57 19.28
CA ASN A 681 -0.81 13.70 19.51
C ASN A 681 -1.28 12.78 20.65
N GLN A 682 -2.31 13.21 21.36
CA GLN A 682 -2.95 12.44 22.43
C GLN A 682 -1.95 12.04 23.56
N GLN A 683 -2.22 10.96 24.29
CA GLN A 683 -1.48 10.61 25.49
C GLN A 683 -0.14 9.90 25.17
N ASN A 684 0.98 10.62 25.32
CA ASN A 684 2.33 10.06 25.21
C ASN A 684 3.12 10.17 26.53
N ALA A 685 2.48 10.54 27.63
CA ALA A 685 3.08 10.73 28.95
C ALA A 685 2.06 10.67 30.09
N SER A 686 2.56 10.54 31.32
CA SER A 686 1.80 10.78 32.55
C SER A 686 2.25 12.09 33.21
N GLN A 687 1.28 12.88 33.67
CA GLN A 687 1.48 14.14 34.38
C GLN A 687 1.27 13.99 35.90
N LEU A 688 1.06 12.77 36.39
CA LEU A 688 0.79 12.50 37.81
C LEU A 688 2.10 12.24 38.57
N PRO A 689 2.51 13.12 39.50
CA PRO A 689 3.78 12.97 40.23
C PRO A 689 3.87 11.68 41.05
N GLN A 690 2.73 11.17 41.54
CA GLN A 690 2.65 9.94 42.35
C GLN A 690 3.12 8.67 41.63
N ASP A 691 3.24 8.71 40.30
CA ASP A 691 3.69 7.62 39.44
C ASP A 691 5.07 7.89 38.82
N GLY A 692 5.75 8.95 39.28
CA GLY A 692 7.11 9.27 38.88
C GLY A 692 7.24 9.78 37.45
N ILE A 693 6.39 10.74 37.02
CA ILE A 693 6.44 11.50 35.75
C ILE A 693 7.20 10.77 34.62
N ARG A 694 6.44 10.13 33.74
CA ARG A 694 6.97 9.25 32.68
C ARG A 694 6.46 9.72 31.32
N GLY A 695 7.16 9.37 30.25
CA GLY A 695 6.60 9.52 28.91
C GLY A 695 7.64 9.75 27.82
N LEU A 696 7.14 10.24 26.68
CA LEU A 696 7.94 10.61 25.53
C LEU A 696 8.83 11.81 25.82
N TYR A 697 10.12 11.62 25.55
CA TYR A 697 11.15 12.63 25.71
C TYR A 697 11.95 12.77 24.42
N TYR A 698 12.26 14.01 24.04
CA TYR A 698 13.11 14.33 22.88
C TYR A 698 14.51 14.74 23.36
N ASP A 699 15.54 14.01 22.95
CA ASP A 699 16.92 14.24 23.42
C ASP A 699 17.89 14.39 22.25
N CYS A 700 18.73 15.42 22.26
CA CYS A 700 19.84 15.56 21.32
C CYS A 700 19.49 15.51 19.82
N ASN A 701 18.23 15.74 19.45
CA ASN A 701 17.82 15.83 18.05
C ASN A 701 18.30 17.14 17.43
N ARG A 702 18.49 17.15 16.11
CA ARG A 702 18.94 18.34 15.39
C ARG A 702 17.90 18.72 14.35
N ASN A 703 17.35 19.91 14.46
CA ASN A 703 16.44 20.49 13.49
C ASN A 703 17.16 21.61 12.75
N PHE A 704 17.16 21.55 11.42
CA PHE A 704 17.77 22.54 10.54
C PHE A 704 16.80 22.89 9.43
N ASP A 705 16.52 24.17 9.22
CA ASP A 705 15.62 24.61 8.15
C ASP A 705 14.26 23.88 8.17
N VAL A 706 13.66 23.71 9.36
CA VAL A 706 12.30 23.16 9.48
C VAL A 706 11.34 24.33 9.40
N ASP A 707 10.46 24.31 8.39
CA ASP A 707 9.74 25.49 7.94
C ASP A 707 8.62 25.92 8.90
N ASP A 708 7.89 24.97 9.50
CA ASP A 708 6.77 25.27 10.39
C ASP A 708 7.13 25.01 11.85
N LYS A 709 7.29 23.75 12.28
CA LYS A 709 7.54 23.42 13.70
C LYS A 709 8.58 22.32 13.91
N ASP A 710 9.62 22.60 14.69
CA ASP A 710 10.62 21.59 15.07
C ASP A 710 9.99 20.49 15.95
N PHE A 711 9.22 20.93 16.94
CA PHE A 711 8.43 20.08 17.82
C PHE A 711 7.01 20.64 17.94
N SER A 712 6.01 19.80 17.64
CA SER A 712 4.59 20.14 17.72
C SER A 712 3.85 19.16 18.62
N VAL A 713 3.15 19.69 19.62
CA VAL A 713 2.21 18.98 20.49
C VAL A 713 0.88 19.72 20.46
N PRO A 714 0.06 19.54 19.40
CA PRO A 714 -1.17 20.32 19.24
C PRO A 714 -2.29 19.84 20.17
N ASN A 715 -2.23 18.59 20.65
CA ASN A 715 -3.08 18.07 21.71
C ASN A 715 -2.36 16.98 22.52
N GLY A 716 -2.85 16.73 23.74
CA GLY A 716 -2.36 15.62 24.57
C GLY A 716 -1.16 15.96 25.44
N SER A 717 -0.20 15.05 25.58
CA SER A 717 0.89 15.21 26.53
C SER A 717 2.17 14.48 26.12
N ILE A 718 3.31 15.14 26.29
CA ILE A 718 4.65 14.55 26.35
C ILE A 718 5.21 14.67 27.78
N LYS A 719 6.39 14.11 28.07
CA LYS A 719 6.96 14.14 29.43
C LYS A 719 7.12 15.60 29.89
N GLU A 720 6.62 15.93 31.08
CA GLU A 720 6.58 17.31 31.59
C GLU A 720 7.98 17.96 31.60
N ARG A 721 9.01 17.22 32.04
CA ARG A 721 10.38 17.74 32.13
C ARG A 721 11.22 17.23 30.96
N GLN A 722 11.44 18.12 30.00
CA GLN A 722 12.29 17.87 28.85
C GLN A 722 13.74 18.28 29.18
N GLY A 723 14.48 17.37 29.83
CA GLY A 723 15.93 17.50 30.08
C GLY A 723 16.55 16.18 30.53
N LEU A 724 17.88 16.08 30.48
CA LEU A 724 18.60 14.88 30.92
C LEU A 724 18.77 14.89 32.44
N GLU A 725 17.91 14.15 33.14
CA GLU A 725 17.98 13.93 34.59
C GLU A 725 19.15 13.00 34.99
N PHE A 726 19.85 13.36 36.05
CA PHE A 726 20.93 12.57 36.66
C PHE A 726 21.02 12.76 38.18
N ASP A 727 21.59 11.76 38.86
CA ASP A 727 21.82 11.79 40.30
C ASP A 727 23.17 12.45 40.64
N ASN A 728 23.12 13.56 41.38
CA ASN A 728 24.28 14.23 41.93
C ASN A 728 24.28 14.12 43.46
N GLN A 729 24.90 13.06 43.98
CA GLN A 729 25.07 12.80 45.41
C GLN A 729 23.74 12.78 46.20
N GLY A 730 22.68 12.22 45.60
CA GLY A 730 21.36 12.09 46.22
C GLY A 730 20.37 13.21 45.88
N GLN A 731 20.82 14.24 45.16
CA GLN A 731 19.95 15.27 44.59
C GLN A 731 19.78 15.03 43.09
N ILE A 732 18.53 15.01 42.61
CA ILE A 732 18.26 14.86 41.18
C ILE A 732 18.29 16.24 40.51
N ILE A 733 19.17 16.37 39.53
CA ILE A 733 19.35 17.58 38.74
C ILE A 733 19.23 17.28 37.24
N TYR A 734 19.04 18.33 36.44
CA TYR A 734 18.81 18.23 35.01
C TYR A 734 19.93 18.94 34.24
N ASN A 735 20.51 18.24 33.28
CA ASN A 735 21.22 18.85 32.17
C ASN A 735 20.23 19.23 31.06
N ALA A 736 20.69 20.06 30.12
CA ALA A 736 19.93 20.45 28.94
C ALA A 736 19.44 19.22 28.14
N ALA A 737 18.37 19.38 27.36
CA ALA A 737 17.91 18.32 26.47
C ALA A 737 18.85 18.10 25.26
N GLY A 738 19.73 19.07 24.97
CA GLY A 738 20.70 18.98 23.88
C GLY A 738 20.08 19.02 22.48
N ASN A 739 18.75 19.20 22.34
CA ASN A 739 18.12 19.40 21.04
C ASN A 739 18.58 20.73 20.45
N ARG A 740 18.75 20.76 19.12
CA ARG A 740 19.08 21.98 18.37
C ARG A 740 17.89 22.40 17.54
N PHE A 741 17.52 23.66 17.63
CA PHE A 741 16.40 24.26 16.94
C PHE A 741 16.82 24.93 15.62
N SER A 742 15.89 24.97 14.68
CA SER A 742 16.08 25.50 13.33
C SER A 742 16.06 27.03 13.30
N TYR A 743 15.27 27.68 14.18
CA TYR A 743 15.01 29.12 14.21
C TYR A 743 14.36 29.70 12.93
N THR A 744 13.79 28.84 12.08
CA THR A 744 13.07 29.24 10.87
C THR A 744 11.57 29.42 11.11
N GLY A 745 10.94 28.49 11.82
CA GLY A 745 9.53 28.51 12.22
C GLY A 745 9.33 28.66 13.73
N ILE A 746 8.39 27.88 14.29
CA ILE A 746 8.19 27.70 15.73
C ILE A 746 9.12 26.59 16.22
N ASP A 747 10.00 26.94 17.16
CA ASP A 747 10.96 26.00 17.74
C ASP A 747 10.27 24.96 18.63
N PHE A 748 9.24 25.37 19.37
CA PHE A 748 8.45 24.44 20.18
C PHE A 748 7.01 24.93 20.32
N SER A 749 6.06 24.19 19.75
CA SER A 749 4.62 24.37 19.98
C SER A 749 4.10 23.31 20.91
N ASN A 750 3.57 23.71 22.08
CA ASN A 750 2.94 22.82 23.04
C ASN A 750 1.59 23.38 23.50
N LEU A 751 0.54 22.96 22.81
CA LEU A 751 -0.86 23.28 23.13
C LEU A 751 -1.51 22.19 24.01
N GLY A 752 -0.75 21.14 24.33
CA GLY A 752 -1.11 20.11 25.28
C GLY A 752 -0.79 20.49 26.73
N ALA A 753 -0.53 19.48 27.56
CA ALA A 753 -0.17 19.68 28.97
C ALA A 753 1.17 20.45 29.10
N PRO A 754 1.31 21.38 30.07
CA PRO A 754 2.51 22.21 30.21
C PRO A 754 3.81 21.42 30.35
N ILE A 755 4.91 22.00 29.86
CA ILE A 755 6.25 21.41 29.95
C ILE A 755 7.30 22.38 30.49
N GLN A 756 8.32 21.84 31.15
CA GLN A 756 9.57 22.47 31.51
C GLN A 756 10.67 22.01 30.54
N TYR A 757 11.23 22.94 29.78
CA TYR A 757 12.28 22.64 28.80
C TYR A 757 13.65 23.10 29.31
N PHE A 758 14.56 22.17 29.55
CA PHE A 758 15.91 22.43 30.05
C PHE A 758 16.87 22.66 28.87
N TYR A 759 17.56 23.80 28.85
CA TYR A 759 18.43 24.18 27.74
C TYR A 759 19.77 24.75 28.19
N ASN A 760 20.82 24.56 27.39
CA ASN A 760 22.11 25.18 27.65
C ASN A 760 22.14 26.61 27.07
N PRO A 761 22.26 27.67 27.89
CA PRO A 761 22.30 29.05 27.39
C PRO A 761 23.57 29.36 26.57
N PHE A 762 24.58 28.49 26.64
CA PHE A 762 25.81 28.56 25.83
C PHE A 762 25.84 27.51 24.70
N GLY A 763 24.79 26.69 24.60
CA GLY A 763 24.64 25.65 23.58
C GLY A 763 24.28 26.25 22.23
N GLN A 764 24.75 25.61 21.15
CA GLN A 764 24.43 26.07 19.80
C GLN A 764 22.98 25.72 19.46
N ASN A 765 22.15 26.75 19.35
CA ASN A 765 20.73 26.65 19.03
C ASN A 765 19.93 25.76 20.00
N GLU A 766 20.29 25.70 21.28
CA GLU A 766 19.59 24.87 22.27
C GLU A 766 18.45 25.59 22.98
N GLU A 767 18.37 26.93 22.92
CA GLU A 767 17.29 27.70 23.50
C GLU A 767 16.13 27.83 22.51
N PRO A 768 14.90 27.38 22.81
CA PRO A 768 13.77 27.69 21.95
C PRO A 768 13.46 29.20 22.03
N LEU A 769 13.51 29.90 20.91
CA LEU A 769 13.28 31.34 20.79
C LEU A 769 11.83 31.64 20.41
N ALA A 770 11.29 30.88 19.45
CA ALA A 770 9.90 30.95 19.01
C ALA A 770 9.10 29.81 19.66
N ILE A 771 8.20 30.16 20.58
CA ILE A 771 7.37 29.21 21.33
C ILE A 771 5.90 29.52 21.11
N GLU A 772 5.11 28.46 21.01
CA GLU A 772 3.64 28.51 21.07
C GLU A 772 3.14 27.62 22.22
N GLY A 773 2.19 28.12 23.01
CA GLY A 773 1.61 27.38 24.13
C GLY A 773 2.48 27.32 25.40
N ASP A 774 2.28 26.29 26.22
CA ASP A 774 2.77 26.20 27.60
C ASP A 774 4.15 25.53 27.69
N VAL A 775 5.19 26.29 27.32
CA VAL A 775 6.60 25.86 27.42
C VAL A 775 7.38 26.79 28.36
N PHE A 776 7.83 26.25 29.50
CA PHE A 776 8.64 26.97 30.48
C PHE A 776 10.13 26.64 30.32
N LYS A 777 10.92 27.62 29.88
CA LYS A 777 12.36 27.45 29.64
C LYS A 777 13.18 27.53 30.94
N ILE A 778 14.11 26.59 31.13
CA ILE A 778 14.99 26.52 32.31
C ILE A 778 16.46 26.37 31.85
N PRO A 779 17.35 27.32 32.18
CA PRO A 779 18.79 27.16 31.91
C PRO A 779 19.38 25.98 32.68
N ALA A 780 20.21 25.18 32.02
CA ALA A 780 20.83 23.97 32.55
C ALA A 780 22.25 23.76 31.99
N ASP A 781 23.01 22.87 32.62
CA ASP A 781 24.35 22.49 32.15
C ASP A 781 24.29 21.65 30.87
N THR A 782 25.39 21.64 30.12
CA THR A 782 25.50 20.96 28.82
C THR A 782 25.17 19.46 28.91
N ASN A 783 24.34 18.97 27.99
CA ASN A 783 24.24 17.54 27.68
C ASN A 783 25.26 17.17 26.59
N THR A 784 26.11 16.18 26.88
CA THR A 784 27.17 15.73 25.96
C THR A 784 26.66 14.90 24.79
N CYS A 785 25.38 14.50 24.83
CA CYS A 785 24.72 13.70 23.81
C CYS A 785 25.50 12.43 23.46
N PRO A 786 25.73 11.51 24.43
CA PRO A 786 26.49 10.31 24.17
C PRO A 786 25.81 9.41 23.13
N VAL A 787 26.62 8.61 22.43
CA VAL A 787 26.14 7.51 21.59
C VAL A 787 25.82 6.33 22.52
N THR A 788 24.57 5.90 22.54
CA THR A 788 24.05 4.91 23.52
C THR A 788 23.32 3.73 22.90
N TYR A 789 23.12 3.72 21.57
CA TYR A 789 22.40 2.64 20.90
C TYR A 789 23.16 1.31 20.94
N CYS A 790 22.41 0.22 20.83
CA CYS A 790 22.90 -1.15 20.71
C CYS A 790 21.96 -1.94 19.80
N GLU A 791 22.49 -2.97 19.14
CA GLU A 791 21.65 -3.91 18.40
C GLU A 791 21.21 -5.04 19.33
N PRO A 792 19.92 -5.36 19.41
CA PRO A 792 19.45 -6.51 20.18
C PRO A 792 20.07 -7.84 19.70
N PRO A 793 20.47 -8.77 20.60
CA PRO A 793 20.45 -8.63 22.06
C PRO A 793 21.58 -7.72 22.55
N CYS A 794 21.20 -6.63 23.20
CA CYS A 794 22.09 -5.51 23.57
C CYS A 794 23.08 -5.79 24.70
N ARG A 795 22.88 -6.88 25.45
CA ARG A 795 23.58 -7.21 26.69
C ARG A 795 23.87 -8.70 26.74
N THR A 796 24.95 -9.11 27.41
CA THR A 796 25.20 -10.53 27.73
C THR A 796 24.31 -11.01 28.88
N GLU A 797 24.22 -12.33 29.10
CA GLU A 797 23.46 -12.88 30.22
C GLU A 797 23.96 -12.36 31.59
N GLU A 798 25.28 -12.19 31.76
CA GLU A 798 25.87 -11.65 32.97
C GLU A 798 25.53 -10.16 33.17
N GLU A 799 25.55 -9.38 32.09
CA GLU A 799 25.14 -7.97 32.13
C GLU A 799 23.65 -7.84 32.45
N ILE A 800 22.81 -8.73 31.91
CA ILE A 800 21.39 -8.77 32.25
C ILE A 800 21.17 -9.07 33.73
N ALA A 801 21.96 -9.94 34.36
CA ALA A 801 21.85 -10.15 35.80
C ALA A 801 22.15 -8.87 36.61
N LEU A 802 23.08 -8.03 36.14
CA LEU A 802 23.36 -6.72 36.74
C LEU A 802 22.20 -5.73 36.54
N VAL A 803 21.63 -5.67 35.34
CA VAL A 803 20.43 -4.86 35.03
C VAL A 803 19.25 -5.27 35.93
N LYS A 804 19.02 -6.57 36.12
CA LYS A 804 17.99 -7.07 37.04
C LYS A 804 18.24 -6.63 38.49
N SER A 805 19.50 -6.60 38.92
CA SER A 805 19.88 -6.15 40.26
C SER A 805 19.67 -4.64 40.43
N ASP A 806 20.04 -3.83 39.44
CA ASP A 806 19.85 -2.37 39.48
C ASP A 806 18.36 -2.04 39.54
N PHE A 807 17.51 -2.69 38.75
CA PHE A 807 16.06 -2.51 38.79
C PHE A 807 15.49 -2.58 40.22
N TYR A 808 15.84 -3.62 40.98
CA TYR A 808 15.34 -3.77 42.35
C TYR A 808 15.93 -2.73 43.30
N GLN A 809 17.19 -2.32 43.10
CA GLN A 809 17.79 -1.23 43.85
C GLN A 809 17.06 0.09 43.59
N GLN A 810 16.79 0.42 42.32
CA GLN A 810 16.05 1.62 41.94
C GLN A 810 14.60 1.56 42.44
N LYS A 811 13.98 0.38 42.47
CA LYS A 811 12.65 0.17 43.04
C LYS A 811 12.56 0.47 44.53
N ASP A 812 13.52 0.00 45.32
CA ASP A 812 13.56 0.30 46.76
C ASP A 812 13.73 1.82 46.99
N LEU A 813 14.58 2.47 46.21
CA LEU A 813 14.77 3.92 46.23
C LEU A 813 13.52 4.68 45.78
N PHE A 814 12.82 4.20 44.75
CA PHE A 814 11.55 4.76 44.29
C PHE A 814 10.48 4.68 45.38
N LEU A 815 10.33 3.53 46.05
CA LEU A 815 9.35 3.35 47.12
C LEU A 815 9.65 4.27 48.32
N ALA A 816 10.93 4.46 48.66
CA ALA A 816 11.35 5.41 49.69
C ALA A 816 11.02 6.87 49.31
N ALA A 817 11.28 7.26 48.05
CA ALA A 817 10.93 8.57 47.53
C ALA A 817 9.40 8.79 47.51
N LYS A 818 8.64 7.77 47.10
CA LYS A 818 7.17 7.79 47.09
C LYS A 818 6.56 7.93 48.48
N ALA A 819 7.10 7.22 49.47
CA ALA A 819 6.68 7.38 50.86
C ALA A 819 6.98 8.79 51.39
N SER A 820 8.13 9.35 51.04
CA SER A 820 8.52 10.72 51.40
C SER A 820 7.61 11.76 50.76
N TYR A 821 7.30 11.60 49.46
CA TYR A 821 6.36 12.45 48.74
C TYR A 821 4.96 12.38 49.35
N ALA A 822 4.45 11.19 49.69
CA ALA A 822 3.13 11.03 50.31
C ALA A 822 3.04 11.69 51.69
N ALA A 823 4.14 11.73 52.45
CA ALA A 823 4.19 12.38 53.76
C ALA A 823 4.29 13.91 53.66
N ASN A 824 5.10 14.42 52.71
CA ASN A 824 5.28 15.84 52.47
C ASN A 824 5.65 16.10 51.00
N PRO A 825 4.67 16.38 50.12
CA PRO A 825 4.92 16.56 48.70
C PRO A 825 5.86 17.74 48.43
N THR A 826 7.06 17.45 47.90
CA THR A 826 8.03 18.47 47.45
C THR A 826 8.49 18.20 46.02
N ASP A 827 8.93 19.24 45.31
CA ASP A 827 9.47 19.08 43.95
C ASP A 827 10.68 18.13 43.91
N GLU A 828 11.56 18.19 44.91
CA GLU A 828 12.71 17.28 45.00
C GLU A 828 12.27 15.82 45.13
N SER A 829 11.31 15.52 46.02
CA SER A 829 10.79 14.16 46.14
C SER A 829 10.10 13.68 44.85
N ALA A 830 9.46 14.58 44.09
CA ALA A 830 8.90 14.23 42.78
C ALA A 830 9.98 13.95 41.73
N ARG A 831 11.07 14.75 41.70
CA ARG A 831 12.24 14.50 40.84
C ARG A 831 12.91 13.16 41.15
N GLN A 832 13.08 12.85 42.43
CA GLN A 832 13.59 11.55 42.87
C GLN A 832 12.71 10.41 42.37
N MET A 833 11.38 10.50 42.53
CA MET A 833 10.47 9.49 41.98
C MET A 833 10.60 9.35 40.47
N ALA A 834 10.62 10.46 39.72
CA ALA A 834 10.70 10.44 38.27
C ALA A 834 11.99 9.82 37.74
N TYR A 835 13.13 10.22 38.30
CA TYR A 835 14.42 9.65 37.95
C TYR A 835 14.49 8.14 38.22
N ARG A 836 14.07 7.68 39.42
CA ARG A 836 14.11 6.25 39.75
C ARG A 836 13.15 5.45 38.88
N GLN A 837 12.01 6.02 38.53
CA GLN A 837 11.06 5.40 37.60
C GLN A 837 11.64 5.27 36.18
N ARG A 838 12.34 6.30 35.66
CA ARG A 838 13.04 6.19 34.36
C ARG A 838 14.06 5.06 34.38
N MET A 839 14.89 4.97 35.43
CA MET A 839 15.89 3.90 35.54
C MET A 839 15.24 2.51 35.58
N MET A 840 14.16 2.35 36.36
CA MET A 840 13.39 1.09 36.38
C MET A 840 12.79 0.75 35.01
N ASP A 841 12.28 1.74 34.28
CA ASP A 841 11.71 1.53 32.95
C ASP A 841 12.77 1.07 31.95
N GLU A 842 13.93 1.73 31.94
CA GLU A 842 15.07 1.36 31.11
C GLU A 842 15.52 -0.07 31.43
N ASP A 843 15.74 -0.40 32.70
CA ASP A 843 16.18 -1.74 33.10
C ASP A 843 15.14 -2.82 32.74
N ALA A 844 13.86 -2.59 33.05
CA ALA A 844 12.82 -3.56 32.74
C ALA A 844 12.67 -3.77 31.23
N TYR A 845 12.66 -2.68 30.45
CA TYR A 845 12.61 -2.74 29.00
C TYR A 845 13.83 -3.49 28.43
N MET A 846 15.05 -3.22 28.92
CA MET A 846 16.25 -3.92 28.46
C MET A 846 16.18 -5.43 28.71
N VAL A 847 15.65 -5.87 29.85
CA VAL A 847 15.44 -7.29 30.13
C VAL A 847 14.40 -7.90 29.19
N VAL A 848 13.27 -7.22 28.99
CA VAL A 848 12.21 -7.68 28.07
C VAL A 848 12.73 -7.82 26.63
N ILE A 849 13.43 -6.82 26.12
CA ILE A 849 14.00 -6.86 24.76
C ILE A 849 15.04 -7.96 24.63
N HIS A 850 15.95 -8.10 25.60
CA HIS A 850 16.92 -9.19 25.58
C HIS A 850 16.22 -10.55 25.50
N GLU A 851 15.21 -10.78 26.34
CA GLU A 851 14.45 -12.02 26.39
C GLU A 851 13.72 -12.32 25.06
N LEU A 852 13.19 -11.31 24.36
CA LEU A 852 12.49 -11.49 23.08
C LEU A 852 13.41 -11.84 21.91
N TYR A 853 14.68 -11.42 21.98
CA TYR A 853 15.71 -11.74 20.98
C TYR A 853 16.55 -12.96 21.36
N ASP A 854 16.54 -13.37 22.63
CA ASP A 854 17.26 -14.54 23.11
C ASP A 854 16.60 -15.83 22.61
N THR A 855 17.31 -16.55 21.75
CA THR A 855 16.87 -17.85 21.24
C THR A 855 17.51 -19.02 21.98
N ILE A 856 18.34 -18.76 22.99
CA ILE A 856 19.03 -19.80 23.77
C ILE A 856 18.47 -19.82 25.19
N GLY A 857 18.51 -18.71 25.93
CA GLY A 857 18.06 -18.62 27.32
C GLY A 857 16.56 -18.32 27.52
N PHE A 858 15.75 -18.35 26.45
CA PHE A 858 14.33 -17.98 26.50
C PHE A 858 13.54 -18.67 27.63
N SER A 859 12.78 -17.87 28.37
CA SER A 859 11.93 -18.21 29.50
C SER A 859 10.68 -17.35 29.48
N ALA A 860 9.54 -17.99 29.18
CA ALA A 860 8.23 -17.33 29.20
C ALA A 860 7.89 -16.72 30.56
N ASP A 861 8.31 -17.36 31.66
CA ASP A 861 8.08 -16.85 33.02
C ASP A 861 8.93 -15.60 33.30
N THR A 862 10.17 -15.57 32.80
CA THR A 862 11.01 -14.37 32.86
C THR A 862 10.34 -13.25 32.06
N LEU A 863 9.96 -13.49 30.81
CA LEU A 863 9.29 -12.50 29.97
C LEU A 863 8.05 -11.92 30.66
N ARG A 864 7.13 -12.76 31.13
CA ARG A 864 5.90 -12.33 31.83
C ARG A 864 6.17 -11.51 33.09
N THR A 865 7.18 -11.92 33.86
CA THR A 865 7.58 -11.21 35.08
C THR A 865 8.08 -9.81 34.75
N TRP A 866 8.92 -9.69 33.71
CA TRP A 866 9.51 -8.41 33.34
C TRP A 866 8.56 -7.51 32.56
N LEU A 867 7.61 -8.06 31.82
CA LEU A 867 6.47 -7.29 31.28
C LEU A 867 5.65 -6.63 32.41
N ALA A 868 5.36 -7.37 33.49
CA ALA A 868 4.69 -6.80 34.65
C ALA A 868 5.53 -5.71 35.36
N HIS A 869 6.86 -5.81 35.29
CA HIS A 869 7.79 -4.82 35.85
C HIS A 869 7.91 -3.53 35.03
N LEU A 870 7.49 -3.51 33.75
CA LEU A 870 7.35 -2.25 33.00
C LEU A 870 6.41 -1.27 33.72
N GLY A 871 5.44 -1.79 34.49
CA GLY A 871 4.65 -1.01 35.43
C GLY A 871 3.86 0.14 34.79
N SER A 872 3.49 0.01 33.52
CA SER A 872 2.67 0.96 32.77
C SER A 872 1.42 0.28 32.22
N LEU A 873 0.39 1.06 31.86
CA LEU A 873 -0.83 0.50 31.29
C LEU A 873 -0.54 -0.28 30.01
N GLU A 874 0.33 0.25 29.16
CA GLU A 874 0.74 -0.37 27.90
C GLU A 874 1.50 -1.69 28.15
N GLY A 875 2.33 -1.75 29.20
CA GLY A 875 2.97 -2.99 29.63
C GLY A 875 1.97 -4.05 30.13
N ASP A 876 0.93 -3.64 30.85
CA ASP A 876 -0.15 -4.55 31.29
C ASP A 876 -1.04 -4.99 30.12
N LEU A 877 -1.31 -4.13 29.13
CA LEU A 877 -2.00 -4.49 27.88
C LEU A 877 -1.19 -5.51 27.08
N TRP A 878 0.13 -5.29 26.96
CA TRP A 878 1.03 -6.26 26.33
C TRP A 878 1.02 -7.60 27.09
N LEU A 879 1.14 -7.60 28.41
CA LEU A 879 1.06 -8.83 29.20
C LEU A 879 -0.31 -9.53 29.09
N ALA A 880 -1.40 -8.78 28.96
CA ALA A 880 -2.72 -9.33 28.68
C ALA A 880 -2.78 -10.02 27.32
N GLY A 881 -2.17 -9.44 26.28
CA GLY A 881 -2.00 -10.06 24.96
C GLY A 881 -1.18 -11.35 25.00
N GLU A 882 -0.07 -11.38 25.74
CA GLU A 882 0.73 -12.61 25.93
C GLU A 882 -0.08 -13.71 26.62
N ARG A 883 -0.86 -13.34 27.65
CA ARG A 883 -1.76 -14.29 28.34
C ARG A 883 -2.87 -14.79 27.44
N LEU A 884 -3.43 -13.96 26.57
CA LEU A 884 -4.38 -14.38 25.54
C LEU A 884 -3.73 -15.38 24.57
N GLY A 885 -2.54 -15.05 24.06
CA GLY A 885 -1.79 -15.90 23.12
C GLY A 885 -1.40 -17.27 23.69
N SER A 886 -1.22 -17.36 25.01
CA SER A 886 -0.96 -18.62 25.73
C SER A 886 -2.23 -19.33 26.23
N GLY A 887 -3.42 -18.84 25.89
CA GLY A 887 -4.71 -19.45 26.23
C GLY A 887 -5.19 -19.21 27.67
N ASN A 888 -4.63 -18.21 28.37
CA ASN A 888 -4.97 -17.86 29.74
C ASN A 888 -5.76 -16.54 29.85
N VAL A 889 -6.91 -16.49 29.16
CA VAL A 889 -7.74 -15.27 29.08
C VAL A 889 -8.21 -14.76 30.45
N GLN A 890 -8.50 -15.65 31.40
CA GLN A 890 -8.99 -15.24 32.72
C GLN A 890 -7.93 -14.46 33.50
N ALA A 891 -6.67 -14.87 33.35
CA ALA A 891 -5.54 -14.12 33.91
C ALA A 891 -5.33 -12.78 33.19
N ALA A 892 -5.63 -12.68 31.89
CA ALA A 892 -5.61 -11.41 31.16
C ALA A 892 -6.73 -10.47 31.64
N LEU A 893 -7.97 -10.95 31.73
CA LEU A 893 -9.13 -10.18 32.21
C LEU A 893 -8.93 -9.68 33.64
N SER A 894 -8.43 -10.53 34.54
CA SER A 894 -8.12 -10.15 35.92
C SER A 894 -7.03 -9.08 36.01
N LEU A 895 -6.02 -9.14 35.12
CA LEU A 895 -4.95 -8.14 35.04
C LEU A 895 -5.53 -6.78 34.64
N LEU A 896 -6.32 -6.73 33.57
CA LEU A 896 -6.93 -5.49 33.09
C LEU A 896 -7.95 -4.90 34.08
N ASN A 897 -8.74 -5.75 34.75
CA ASN A 897 -9.65 -5.28 35.80
C ASN A 897 -8.88 -4.64 36.98
N SER A 898 -7.70 -5.17 37.29
CA SER A 898 -6.82 -4.59 38.33
C SER A 898 -6.14 -3.31 37.84
N ALA A 899 -5.90 -3.17 36.54
CA ALA A 899 -5.27 -1.98 35.93
C ALA A 899 -6.10 -0.71 36.15
N ILE A 900 -7.44 -0.80 36.18
CA ILE A 900 -8.34 0.34 36.46
C ILE A 900 -7.97 1.01 37.79
N GLY A 901 -7.85 0.21 38.85
CA GLY A 901 -7.45 0.72 40.17
C GLY A 901 -5.96 1.09 40.24
N LYS A 902 -5.09 0.29 39.59
CA LYS A 902 -3.63 0.49 39.58
C LYS A 902 -3.23 1.83 38.97
N TYR A 903 -3.87 2.24 37.87
CA TYR A 903 -3.58 3.48 37.14
C TYR A 903 -4.64 4.57 37.32
N GLN A 904 -5.56 4.39 38.28
CA GLN A 904 -6.61 5.38 38.62
C GLN A 904 -7.44 5.81 37.40
N LEU A 905 -7.76 4.85 36.52
CA LEU A 905 -8.52 5.11 35.30
C LEU A 905 -9.98 5.44 35.67
N ALA A 906 -10.52 6.49 35.06
CA ALA A 906 -11.90 6.92 35.24
C ALA A 906 -12.48 7.44 33.91
N GLY A 907 -13.81 7.50 33.81
CA GLY A 907 -14.48 7.98 32.60
C GLY A 907 -14.10 7.17 31.36
N GLU A 908 -13.64 7.86 30.32
CA GLU A 908 -13.23 7.28 29.03
C GLU A 908 -12.11 6.24 29.17
N GLY A 909 -11.10 6.49 30.02
CA GLY A 909 -10.02 5.52 30.22
C GLY A 909 -10.48 4.21 30.87
N GLN A 910 -11.50 4.25 31.73
CA GLN A 910 -12.11 3.02 32.27
C GLN A 910 -12.99 2.32 31.22
N ALA A 911 -13.71 3.10 30.40
CA ALA A 911 -14.54 2.56 29.32
C ALA A 911 -13.69 1.87 28.24
N ASP A 912 -12.56 2.45 27.85
CA ASP A 912 -11.60 1.89 26.89
C ASP A 912 -11.08 0.52 27.37
N ILE A 913 -10.68 0.39 28.64
CA ILE A 913 -10.30 -0.92 29.20
C ILE A 913 -11.46 -1.92 29.21
N GLY A 914 -12.70 -1.46 29.45
CA GLY A 914 -13.89 -2.30 29.31
C GLY A 914 -14.08 -2.81 27.88
N ASN A 915 -13.88 -1.96 26.88
CA ASN A 915 -13.93 -2.32 25.46
C ASN A 915 -12.79 -3.28 25.10
N TYR A 916 -11.58 -3.04 25.58
CA TYR A 916 -10.43 -3.92 25.39
C TYR A 916 -10.68 -5.32 25.99
N GLN A 917 -11.26 -5.40 27.19
CA GLN A 917 -11.67 -6.66 27.81
C GLN A 917 -12.75 -7.39 26.99
N ALA A 918 -13.67 -6.65 26.37
CA ALA A 918 -14.69 -7.24 25.51
C ALA A 918 -14.08 -7.84 24.23
N ILE A 919 -13.11 -7.16 23.59
CA ILE A 919 -12.35 -7.70 22.46
C ILE A 919 -11.58 -8.96 22.88
N LEU A 920 -10.91 -8.96 24.04
CA LEU A 920 -10.26 -10.15 24.60
C LEU A 920 -11.23 -11.34 24.72
N GLY A 921 -12.45 -11.10 25.22
CA GLY A 921 -13.48 -12.11 25.34
C GLY A 921 -13.98 -12.64 23.99
N LEU A 922 -14.03 -11.79 22.95
CA LEU A 922 -14.39 -12.21 21.59
C LEU A 922 -13.34 -13.13 20.95
N LEU A 923 -12.06 -12.92 21.29
CA LEU A 923 -10.94 -13.68 20.74
C LEU A 923 -10.63 -14.95 21.53
N ASP A 924 -11.21 -15.15 22.71
CA ASP A 924 -10.95 -16.31 23.56
C ASP A 924 -11.20 -17.64 22.84
N GLY A 925 -10.19 -18.52 22.83
CA GLY A 925 -10.24 -19.83 22.17
C GLY A 925 -10.36 -19.80 20.64
N LYS A 926 -10.29 -18.63 20.00
CA LYS A 926 -10.41 -18.49 18.53
C LYS A 926 -9.04 -18.59 17.83
N PRO A 927 -8.99 -19.09 16.57
CA PRO A 927 -7.80 -19.00 15.75
C PRO A 927 -7.60 -17.55 15.26
N PHE A 928 -6.67 -16.81 15.86
CA PHE A 928 -6.47 -15.37 15.60
C PHE A 928 -6.24 -14.99 14.12
N TYR A 929 -5.68 -15.92 13.33
CA TYR A 929 -5.36 -15.76 11.92
C TYR A 929 -6.36 -16.46 10.98
N GLY A 930 -7.51 -16.87 11.51
CA GLY A 930 -8.61 -17.49 10.78
C GLY A 930 -9.96 -17.15 11.41
N LEU A 931 -10.15 -15.89 11.81
CA LEU A 931 -11.38 -15.42 12.44
C LEU A 931 -12.56 -15.46 11.46
N ASP A 932 -13.72 -15.87 11.95
CA ASP A 932 -14.96 -15.93 11.18
C ASP A 932 -15.59 -14.53 10.98
N ALA A 933 -16.44 -14.40 9.96
CA ALA A 933 -17.07 -13.12 9.61
C ALA A 933 -17.91 -12.51 10.75
N ALA A 934 -18.53 -13.33 11.61
CA ALA A 934 -19.33 -12.87 12.75
C ALA A 934 -18.45 -12.26 13.85
N THR A 935 -17.28 -12.85 14.09
CA THR A 935 -16.27 -12.33 15.02
C THR A 935 -15.72 -11.02 14.48
N LEU A 936 -15.37 -10.96 13.19
CA LEU A 936 -14.91 -9.72 12.55
C LEU A 936 -15.97 -8.62 12.60
N GLN A 937 -17.24 -8.95 12.40
CA GLN A 937 -18.35 -7.99 12.55
C GLN A 937 -18.49 -7.48 13.99
N SER A 938 -18.23 -8.33 14.98
CA SER A 938 -18.24 -7.92 16.39
C SER A 938 -17.07 -7.00 16.72
N VAL A 939 -15.87 -7.28 16.16
CA VAL A 939 -14.69 -6.41 16.31
C VAL A 939 -14.91 -5.04 15.64
N ARG A 940 -15.61 -4.99 14.49
CA ARG A 940 -15.98 -3.72 13.83
C ARG A 940 -16.81 -2.80 14.73
N GLY A 941 -17.55 -3.34 15.70
CA GLY A 941 -18.30 -2.54 16.67
C GLY A 941 -17.44 -1.68 17.59
N TYR A 942 -16.12 -1.85 17.60
CA TYR A 942 -15.17 -1.08 18.40
C TYR A 942 -14.33 -0.09 17.58
N LEU A 943 -14.69 0.15 16.31
CA LEU A 943 -14.02 1.17 15.49
C LEU A 943 -14.28 2.61 15.94
N ASP A 944 -15.35 2.83 16.72
CA ASP A 944 -15.71 4.13 17.29
C ASP A 944 -15.51 4.15 18.83
N ALA A 945 -14.70 3.24 19.36
CA ALA A 945 -14.51 3.07 20.81
C ALA A 945 -13.58 4.12 21.43
N ASP A 946 -12.82 4.84 20.59
CA ASP A 946 -11.65 5.66 20.93
C ASP A 946 -10.57 4.87 21.73
N GLY A 947 -9.35 5.41 21.80
CA GLY A 947 -8.29 4.87 22.67
C GLY A 947 -7.62 3.57 22.20
N TYR A 948 -7.20 2.72 23.14
CA TYR A 948 -6.39 1.53 22.84
C TYR A 948 -7.22 0.39 22.24
N ALA A 949 -8.50 0.25 22.64
CA ALA A 949 -9.39 -0.76 22.08
C ALA A 949 -9.66 -0.53 20.60
N GLU A 950 -9.86 0.72 20.20
CA GLU A 950 -10.03 1.13 18.80
C GLU A 950 -8.77 0.83 17.97
N GLY A 951 -7.60 1.20 18.49
CA GLY A 951 -6.31 0.90 17.87
C GLY A 951 -6.14 -0.61 17.65
N TRP A 952 -6.46 -1.42 18.66
CA TRP A 952 -6.40 -2.88 18.56
C TRP A 952 -7.41 -3.46 17.56
N ALA A 953 -8.64 -2.96 17.54
CA ALA A 953 -9.67 -3.37 16.58
C ALA A 953 -9.24 -3.05 15.13
N LYS A 954 -8.72 -1.83 14.89
CA LYS A 954 -8.15 -1.43 13.59
C LYS A 954 -7.01 -2.38 13.18
N SER A 955 -6.09 -2.75 14.09
CA SER A 955 -5.02 -3.72 13.80
C SER A 955 -5.55 -5.09 13.39
N ILE A 956 -6.53 -5.64 14.13
CA ILE A 956 -7.19 -6.91 13.77
C ILE A 956 -7.81 -6.81 12.39
N LEU A 957 -8.60 -5.77 12.13
CA LEU A 957 -9.33 -5.63 10.86
C LEU A 957 -8.40 -5.38 9.66
N THR A 958 -7.25 -4.73 9.86
CA THR A 958 -6.24 -4.56 8.81
C THR A 958 -5.66 -5.89 8.33
N LEU A 959 -5.45 -6.87 9.23
CA LEU A 959 -5.04 -8.22 8.83
C LEU A 959 -6.05 -8.89 7.87
N TYR A 960 -7.33 -8.53 7.96
CA TYR A 960 -8.42 -9.08 7.14
C TYR A 960 -8.87 -8.13 6.02
N GLY A 961 -7.96 -7.30 5.51
CA GLY A 961 -8.18 -6.45 4.33
C GLY A 961 -8.80 -5.08 4.61
N GLY A 962 -8.97 -4.70 5.88
CA GLY A 962 -9.28 -3.32 6.25
C GLY A 962 -8.09 -2.38 5.99
N HIS A 963 -8.38 -1.12 5.70
CA HIS A 963 -7.36 -0.07 5.66
C HIS A 963 -7.83 1.14 6.47
N PHE A 964 -6.98 1.55 7.42
CA PHE A 964 -7.24 2.69 8.29
C PHE A 964 -6.00 3.59 8.27
N PRO A 965 -6.00 4.73 7.55
CA PRO A 965 -4.87 5.66 7.57
C PRO A 965 -4.61 6.20 8.99
N ALA A 966 -3.43 6.78 9.22
CA ALA A 966 -3.14 7.40 10.52
C ALA A 966 -3.91 8.72 10.61
N GLU A 967 -4.55 8.94 11.75
CA GLU A 967 -5.31 10.16 12.04
C GLU A 967 -4.53 11.00 13.05
N TYR A 968 -4.11 12.20 12.65
CA TYR A 968 -3.31 13.08 13.47
C TYR A 968 -3.67 14.54 13.22
N ILE A 969 -3.43 15.38 14.23
CA ILE A 969 -3.70 16.82 14.18
C ILE A 969 -2.36 17.52 14.02
N LYS A 970 -2.24 18.42 13.04
CA LYS A 970 -1.00 19.19 12.76
C LYS A 970 -0.94 20.49 13.56
N ASP A 971 -2.07 21.18 13.69
CA ASP A 971 -2.22 22.46 14.40
C ASP A 971 -3.33 22.42 15.45
N GLY A 972 -3.09 23.03 16.61
CA GLY A 972 -4.10 23.11 17.68
C GLY A 972 -5.13 24.19 17.38
N GLY A 973 -6.15 23.82 16.59
CA GLY A 973 -7.20 24.73 16.16
C GLY A 973 -8.38 24.04 15.47
N SER A 974 -9.02 23.08 16.13
CA SER A 974 -10.47 22.77 16.02
C SER A 974 -10.81 21.56 16.91
N ILE A 975 -11.38 21.85 18.07
CA ILE A 975 -12.15 20.86 18.82
C ILE A 975 -13.60 21.00 18.33
N GLU A 976 -14.15 19.90 17.83
CA GLU A 976 -15.54 19.67 17.40
C GLU A 976 -16.05 20.49 16.20
N GLU A 977 -16.11 19.83 15.02
CA GLU A 977 -17.21 20.08 14.09
C GLU A 977 -18.53 19.68 14.77
N ARG A 978 -19.16 20.63 15.46
CA ARG A 978 -20.62 20.64 15.58
C ARG A 978 -21.17 21.56 14.51
N SER A 979 -21.82 20.95 13.54
CA SER A 979 -22.75 21.53 12.57
C SER A 979 -23.17 22.96 12.88
N MET A 980 -22.64 23.93 12.12
CA MET A 980 -23.37 25.16 11.85
C MET A 980 -23.24 25.52 10.38
N GLU A 981 -24.40 25.86 9.83
CA GLU A 981 -24.69 26.11 8.44
C GLU A 981 -23.74 27.13 7.80
N VAL A 982 -23.36 26.77 6.57
CA VAL A 982 -23.02 27.61 5.41
C VAL A 982 -23.03 29.12 5.68
N GLY A 983 -21.85 29.73 5.61
CA GLY A 983 -21.71 31.19 5.57
C GLY A 983 -20.35 31.65 5.07
N GLY A 984 -20.17 31.66 3.74
CA GLY A 984 -19.33 32.63 3.01
C GLY A 984 -17.82 32.64 3.27
N SER A 985 -17.05 32.24 2.27
CA SER A 985 -15.60 32.46 2.14
C SER A 985 -15.21 33.94 2.41
N PRO A 986 -14.18 34.24 3.24
CA PRO A 986 -13.71 35.60 3.43
C PRO A 986 -12.70 36.01 2.35
N ASP A 987 -13.03 37.12 1.69
CA ASP A 987 -12.17 37.91 0.81
C ASP A 987 -10.79 38.18 1.43
N MET A 988 -9.73 37.91 0.66
CA MET A 988 -8.40 38.46 0.87
C MET A 988 -8.40 39.96 0.55
N ALA A 989 -8.69 40.81 1.53
CA ALA A 989 -8.40 42.25 1.41
C ALA A 989 -8.17 42.92 2.77
N HIS A 990 -7.01 43.60 2.87
CA HIS A 990 -6.59 44.55 3.91
C HIS A 990 -6.05 44.00 5.25
N GLN A 991 -4.82 43.48 5.22
CA GLN A 991 -3.95 43.65 6.39
C GLN A 991 -3.46 45.10 6.49
N PRO A 992 -3.50 45.76 7.66
CA PRO A 992 -3.02 47.14 7.81
C PRO A 992 -1.49 47.21 7.67
N GLU A 993 -0.97 48.19 6.91
CA GLU A 993 0.46 48.41 6.73
C GLU A 993 1.05 49.15 7.96
N TRP A 994 1.42 48.38 8.99
CA TRP A 994 1.89 48.91 10.28
C TRP A 994 3.24 49.65 10.20
N VAL A 995 4.08 49.30 9.23
CA VAL A 995 5.40 49.93 9.00
C VAL A 995 5.83 49.82 7.54
N ARG A 996 6.39 50.91 7.01
CA ARG A 996 6.95 50.98 5.67
C ARG A 996 8.36 51.55 5.70
N ALA A 997 9.33 50.81 5.17
CA ALA A 997 10.73 51.23 5.04
C ALA A 997 11.01 51.84 3.65
N SER A 998 11.51 53.08 3.59
CA SER A 998 11.81 53.78 2.34
C SER A 998 12.96 54.80 2.49
N PRO A 999 13.88 54.95 1.52
CA PRO A 999 14.02 54.13 0.33
C PRO A 999 14.52 52.71 0.66
N ASN A 1000 14.16 51.73 -0.17
CA ASN A 1000 14.66 50.36 -0.08
C ASN A 1000 14.74 49.78 -1.50
N PRO A 1001 15.94 49.63 -2.11
CA PRO A 1001 17.28 49.76 -1.50
C PRO A 1001 17.64 51.17 -1.01
N ALA A 1002 18.38 51.26 0.09
CA ALA A 1002 18.85 52.50 0.73
C ALA A 1002 20.38 52.65 0.63
N ARG A 1003 20.88 53.89 0.62
CA ARG A 1003 22.32 54.20 0.66
C ARG A 1003 22.74 54.77 2.01
N ASP A 1004 22.26 55.97 2.33
CA ASP A 1004 22.69 56.73 3.51
C ASP A 1004 21.72 56.68 4.70
N LEU A 1005 20.43 56.44 4.42
CA LEU A 1005 19.38 56.36 5.43
C LEU A 1005 18.22 55.46 4.99
N VAL A 1006 17.46 54.95 5.96
CA VAL A 1006 16.16 54.29 5.77
C VAL A 1006 15.15 54.99 6.67
N ASN A 1007 14.06 55.48 6.11
CA ASN A 1007 12.93 56.01 6.87
C ASN A 1007 11.86 54.94 7.07
N PHE A 1008 11.48 54.70 8.32
CA PHE A 1008 10.40 53.81 8.71
C PHE A 1008 9.18 54.64 9.05
N SER A 1009 8.19 54.66 8.16
CA SER A 1009 6.87 55.23 8.46
C SER A 1009 6.06 54.20 9.23
N VAL A 1010 5.65 54.51 10.45
CA VAL A 1010 5.00 53.59 11.39
C VAL A 1010 3.60 54.14 11.70
N SER A 1011 2.59 53.26 11.75
CA SER A 1011 1.21 53.61 12.07
C SER A 1011 0.56 52.50 12.88
N LEU A 1012 0.84 52.42 14.18
CA LEU A 1012 0.45 51.35 15.13
C LEU A 1012 -1.07 51.29 15.43
N PRO A 1013 -1.59 50.11 15.85
CA PRO A 1013 -2.96 49.98 16.33
C PRO A 1013 -3.29 50.88 17.54
N GLU A 1014 -4.56 51.24 17.72
CA GLU A 1014 -5.01 51.90 18.96
C GLU A 1014 -4.81 51.00 20.20
N GLY A 1015 -4.25 51.57 21.27
CA GLY A 1015 -4.07 50.90 22.56
C GLY A 1015 -2.68 50.31 22.85
N VAL A 1016 -1.72 50.41 21.92
CA VAL A 1016 -0.33 49.97 22.14
C VAL A 1016 0.33 50.80 23.24
N LYS A 1017 0.92 50.13 24.24
CA LYS A 1017 1.59 50.80 25.38
C LYS A 1017 3.08 51.01 25.12
N GLU A 1018 3.74 50.03 24.50
CA GLU A 1018 5.14 50.09 24.13
C GLU A 1018 5.38 49.54 22.71
N ALA A 1019 6.20 50.22 21.91
CA ALA A 1019 6.60 49.73 20.60
C ALA A 1019 8.07 50.01 20.30
N ALA A 1020 8.71 49.09 19.58
CA ALA A 1020 10.11 49.19 19.21
C ALA A 1020 10.38 48.65 17.79
N LEU A 1021 11.28 49.30 17.07
CA LEU A 1021 11.84 48.85 15.80
C LEU A 1021 13.24 48.29 16.05
N ARG A 1022 13.49 47.04 15.68
CA ARG A 1022 14.81 46.38 15.77
C ARG A 1022 15.29 46.02 14.38
N ILE A 1023 16.59 46.13 14.12
CA ILE A 1023 17.20 45.83 12.82
C ILE A 1023 18.35 44.85 13.02
N PHE A 1024 18.41 43.83 12.17
CA PHE A 1024 19.32 42.69 12.23
C PHE A 1024 20.12 42.58 10.93
N ASP A 1025 21.36 42.09 11.02
CA ASP A 1025 22.13 41.65 9.85
C ASP A 1025 21.73 40.22 9.41
N VAL A 1026 22.26 39.74 8.28
CA VAL A 1026 21.97 38.40 7.72
C VAL A 1026 22.32 37.23 8.64
N ASN A 1027 23.15 37.44 9.65
CA ASN A 1027 23.53 36.41 10.62
C ASN A 1027 22.67 36.50 11.90
N GLY A 1028 21.58 37.27 11.87
CA GLY A 1028 20.65 37.42 12.99
C GLY A 1028 21.14 38.34 14.12
N ARG A 1029 22.30 39.01 13.97
CA ARG A 1029 22.80 39.92 15.01
C ARG A 1029 22.07 41.25 14.94
N GLN A 1030 21.53 41.72 16.06
CA GLN A 1030 20.89 43.04 16.15
C GLN A 1030 21.93 44.15 15.92
N VAL A 1031 21.76 44.92 14.85
CA VAL A 1031 22.64 46.03 14.48
C VAL A 1031 22.11 47.40 14.90
N HIS A 1032 20.79 47.51 15.11
CA HIS A 1032 20.16 48.76 15.56
C HIS A 1032 18.83 48.50 16.28
N ALA A 1033 18.44 49.37 17.21
CA ALA A 1033 17.13 49.32 17.86
C ALA A 1033 16.66 50.73 18.26
N GLN A 1034 15.36 50.95 18.10
CA GLN A 1034 14.66 52.16 18.55
C GLN A 1034 13.41 51.76 19.33
N SER A 1035 13.37 52.08 20.62
CA SER A 1035 12.18 51.91 21.47
C SER A 1035 11.37 53.21 21.58
N GLY A 1036 10.12 53.10 22.03
CA GLY A 1036 9.24 54.24 22.26
C GLY A 1036 8.72 54.88 20.97
N LEU A 1037 8.39 54.06 19.96
CA LEU A 1037 7.80 54.56 18.72
C LEU A 1037 6.43 55.20 19.00
N ALA A 1038 6.19 56.38 18.43
CA ALA A 1038 4.89 57.01 18.48
C ALA A 1038 3.83 56.16 17.76
N GLN A 1039 2.57 56.28 18.19
CA GLN A 1039 1.45 55.56 17.61
C GLN A 1039 1.31 55.78 16.09
N ALA A 1040 1.66 56.96 15.58
CA ALA A 1040 1.90 57.19 14.16
C ALA A 1040 3.05 58.19 13.99
N GLY A 1041 3.95 57.94 13.04
CA GLY A 1041 5.11 58.81 12.81
C GLY A 1041 6.17 58.17 11.92
N SER A 1042 7.35 58.79 11.86
CA SER A 1042 8.46 58.29 11.06
C SER A 1042 9.76 58.24 11.86
N TYR A 1043 10.50 57.14 11.75
CA TYR A 1043 11.82 56.97 12.34
C TYR A 1043 12.90 56.81 11.26
N ILE A 1044 13.96 57.63 11.31
CA ILE A 1044 15.05 57.59 10.34
C ILE A 1044 16.25 56.86 10.95
N TRP A 1045 16.62 55.73 10.35
CA TRP A 1045 17.87 55.04 10.64
C TRP A 1045 18.97 55.52 9.69
N GLN A 1046 20.04 56.09 10.26
CA GLN A 1046 21.24 56.49 9.52
C GLN A 1046 22.12 55.26 9.30
N THR A 1047 22.32 54.86 8.04
CA THR A 1047 22.95 53.57 7.71
C THR A 1047 24.47 53.66 7.63
N GLY A 1048 25.05 54.86 7.78
CA GLY A 1048 26.47 55.20 7.59
C GLY A 1048 27.49 54.27 8.27
N ALA A 1049 27.16 53.68 9.42
CA ALA A 1049 28.02 52.75 10.17
C ALA A 1049 27.91 51.27 9.73
N HIS A 1050 27.00 50.91 8.81
CA HIS A 1050 26.69 49.52 8.44
C HIS A 1050 27.09 49.21 6.99
N PRO A 1051 27.77 48.07 6.67
CA PRO A 1051 28.21 47.76 5.31
C PRO A 1051 27.04 47.47 4.34
N SER A 1052 27.30 47.52 3.02
CA SER A 1052 26.35 47.06 1.99
C SER A 1052 25.96 45.60 2.26
N GLY A 1053 24.68 45.29 2.11
CA GLY A 1053 24.14 43.97 2.44
C GLY A 1053 22.64 43.98 2.71
N VAL A 1054 22.11 42.78 3.01
CA VAL A 1054 20.71 42.61 3.41
C VAL A 1054 20.61 42.78 4.93
N TYR A 1055 19.58 43.48 5.37
CA TYR A 1055 19.21 43.67 6.77
C TYR A 1055 17.73 43.34 6.93
N PHE A 1056 17.34 42.92 8.11
CA PHE A 1056 15.94 42.64 8.45
C PHE A 1056 15.50 43.58 9.55
N TYR A 1057 14.25 44.03 9.55
CA TYR A 1057 13.69 44.82 10.64
C TYR A 1057 12.45 44.16 11.21
N HIS A 1058 12.28 44.25 12.53
CA HIS A 1058 11.10 43.85 13.26
C HIS A 1058 10.47 45.08 13.92
N LEU A 1059 9.21 45.36 13.61
CA LEU A 1059 8.37 46.23 14.41
C LEU A 1059 7.68 45.38 15.48
N THR A 1060 7.92 45.73 16.74
CA THR A 1060 7.33 45.07 17.91
C THR A 1060 6.40 46.03 18.65
N ALA A 1061 5.31 45.52 19.18
CA ALA A 1061 4.40 46.23 20.10
C ALA A 1061 4.00 45.31 21.25
N ASP A 1062 4.07 45.80 22.48
CA ASP A 1062 3.68 45.10 23.72
C ASP A 1062 4.25 43.66 23.81
N GLY A 1063 5.50 43.49 23.40
CA GLY A 1063 6.22 42.21 23.43
C GLY A 1063 6.00 41.28 22.23
N LYS A 1064 5.15 41.66 21.26
CA LYS A 1064 4.86 40.87 20.04
C LYS A 1064 5.40 41.53 18.78
N VAL A 1065 5.81 40.75 17.78
CA VAL A 1065 6.20 41.29 16.47
C VAL A 1065 4.94 41.58 15.66
N LEU A 1066 4.72 42.85 15.30
CA LEU A 1066 3.61 43.29 14.44
C LEU A 1066 3.93 43.14 12.96
N ARG A 1067 5.21 43.31 12.58
CA ARG A 1067 5.66 43.20 11.18
C ARG A 1067 7.16 42.94 11.11
N SER A 1068 7.56 42.10 10.18
CA SER A 1068 8.96 41.94 9.77
C SER A 1068 9.14 42.35 8.31
N GLY A 1069 10.33 42.83 7.96
CA GLY A 1069 10.63 43.16 6.57
C GLY A 1069 12.12 43.24 6.28
N LYS A 1070 12.46 43.26 4.99
CA LYS A 1070 13.83 43.30 4.48
C LYS A 1070 14.23 44.72 4.08
N ILE A 1071 15.48 45.08 4.31
CA ILE A 1071 16.15 46.31 3.85
C ILE A 1071 17.40 45.91 3.09
N ILE A 1072 17.65 46.54 1.95
CA ILE A 1072 18.86 46.35 1.16
C ILE A 1072 19.68 47.64 1.25
N LEU A 1073 20.90 47.56 1.79
CA LEU A 1073 21.85 48.66 1.78
C LEU A 1073 22.82 48.52 0.61
N ASN A 1074 22.90 49.54 -0.25
CA ASN A 1074 23.76 49.57 -1.44
C ASN A 1074 24.66 50.83 -1.43
N LYS A 1075 25.65 50.83 -0.52
CA LYS A 1075 26.62 51.92 -0.37
C LYS A 1075 27.59 52.01 -1.53
#